data_AF-A0A4Y2L0S7-F1
#
_entry.id   AF-A0A4Y2L0S7-F1
#
_cell.length_a   1.000
_cell.length_b   1.000
_cell.length_c   1.000
_cell.angle_alpha   90.00
_cell.angle_beta   90.00
_cell.angle_gamma   90.00
#
_symmetry.space_group_name_H-M   'P 1'
#
loop_
_entity.id
_entity.type
_entity.pdbx_description
1 polymer ?
#
loop_
_entity_poly.entity_id
_entity_poly.type
_entity_poly.pdbx_seq_one_letter_code
_entity_poly.pdbx_strand_id
1 'polypeptide(L)'
;ILSARARKHLVYGISFDLKAAYDNVWHDGLMFKMLQSGVRGHVALWIFNFLLDRKAFVSWRGISSSMFNYNRGVPQGSVLSPLFFTVFMQDIFDILPDDVTCFLYADDIFLLISEPSIEEVKNKIFFCIARLESWCQTWHMEIAPQKSSIINFSSRASPAGFHVPFGGTNIPWASSVRFLGIRFDDTISFRSHIDHIKRKALRKLNVIKAFASPRWGASASNLLKICNACILQSLEYGAHAIGMTNKAGFSSLQTIHNQVIRFCFGLPRWTPIPILHKISREVNITLRFDKRFMSFFIKQCSTKDFSAVSSSVSEVNTVVSNYIFSRLPCGAKLIKYFNLVKLDANKIIPTSLPVSWEDFSNFFIRTQDFDFQQKSLVSDVTKHQFSEFRSHLPSDMIILASDASKSTNATAIAAVNFSTKVIFKGSIHNINSVFTGEGLALALAISKFTCEFQDYMILTDSKSNLSALSNINFHSPKITLFLARVIAHALSICKSLQLVYTPAHVGIHENECADTIAKNALNSPCILDWISPEDATSECYKIIQKRQDDIWQQSKYCVQFQWLDVFNFRKITLPRRLEVLILRFITKTLPVNAVLHKCRLVDSPDCGTCLIPETCEHLILSCSKYDLARDSLRASLGCIPLSYDWLCDFSFNGSLKIRAILAFLCLSGRF
;
A
#
# COMPACT_ATOMS: atom_id res chain seq x y z
N ILE A 1 -5.83 8.05 -23.17
CA ILE A 1 -4.63 8.68 -23.79
C ILE A 1 -3.81 7.70 -24.64
N LEU A 2 -3.28 6.61 -24.06
CA LEU A 2 -2.35 5.72 -24.76
C LEU A 2 -3.00 4.95 -25.93
N SER A 3 -4.23 4.46 -25.73
CA SER A 3 -5.02 3.82 -26.79
C SER A 3 -5.20 4.75 -27.99
N ALA A 4 -5.49 6.02 -27.74
CA ALA A 4 -5.63 7.02 -28.78
C ALA A 4 -4.29 7.36 -29.49
N ARG A 5 -3.16 7.43 -28.76
CA ARG A 5 -1.83 7.50 -29.38
C ARG A 5 -1.54 6.31 -30.29
N ALA A 6 -1.93 5.10 -29.88
CA ALA A 6 -1.74 3.88 -30.67
C ALA A 6 -2.60 3.90 -31.96
N ARG A 7 -3.83 4.42 -31.87
CA ARG A 7 -4.72 4.67 -33.02
C ARG A 7 -4.30 5.88 -33.87
N LYS A 8 -3.22 6.60 -33.48
CA LYS A 8 -2.75 7.85 -34.10
C LYS A 8 -3.79 8.99 -34.10
N HIS A 9 -4.73 8.96 -33.15
CA HIS A 9 -5.68 10.05 -32.91
C HIS A 9 -5.00 11.20 -32.19
N LEU A 10 -5.54 12.40 -32.35
CA LEU A 10 -5.20 13.55 -31.54
C LEU A 10 -5.90 13.43 -30.18
N VAL A 11 -5.21 13.79 -29.10
CA VAL A 11 -5.74 13.68 -27.73
C VAL A 11 -5.49 14.97 -26.97
N TYR A 12 -6.55 15.59 -26.49
CA TYR A 12 -6.49 16.82 -25.73
C TYR A 12 -7.10 16.61 -24.35
N GLY A 13 -6.40 17.10 -23.33
CA GLY A 13 -6.89 17.20 -21.97
C GLY A 13 -7.27 18.64 -21.66
N ILE A 14 -8.42 18.85 -21.02
CA ILE A 14 -8.84 20.17 -20.53
C ILE A 14 -9.10 20.04 -19.04
N SER A 15 -8.35 20.78 -18.24
CA SER A 15 -8.55 20.89 -16.80
C SER A 15 -9.28 22.19 -16.51
N PHE A 16 -10.40 22.10 -15.80
CA PHE A 16 -11.14 23.26 -15.31
C PHE A 16 -10.99 23.38 -13.79
N ASP A 17 -10.82 24.62 -13.33
CA ASP A 17 -10.71 24.97 -11.91
C ASP A 17 -11.98 25.73 -11.48
N LEU A 18 -12.76 25.17 -10.56
CA LEU A 18 -13.95 25.83 -10.03
C LEU A 18 -13.58 26.87 -8.98
N LYS A 19 -14.14 28.07 -9.08
CA LYS A 19 -13.97 29.11 -8.06
C LYS A 19 -14.80 28.75 -6.83
N ALA A 20 -14.15 28.72 -5.67
CA ALA A 20 -14.79 28.58 -4.36
C ALA A 20 -15.89 27.49 -4.37
N ALA A 21 -15.58 26.31 -4.92
CA ALA A 21 -16.59 25.35 -5.34
C ALA A 21 -17.53 24.93 -4.20
N TYR A 22 -16.98 24.64 -3.02
CA TYR A 22 -17.75 24.28 -1.83
C TYR A 22 -18.61 25.43 -1.33
N ASP A 23 -18.17 26.67 -1.47
CA ASP A 23 -18.86 27.87 -0.97
C ASP A 23 -19.98 28.31 -1.93
N ASN A 24 -19.91 27.89 -3.20
CA ASN A 24 -20.87 28.24 -4.25
C ASN A 24 -22.02 27.24 -4.42
N VAL A 25 -22.03 26.11 -3.69
CA VAL A 25 -23.12 25.13 -3.77
C VAL A 25 -24.45 25.77 -3.40
N TRP A 26 -25.37 25.85 -4.36
CA TRP A 26 -26.70 26.39 -4.13
C TRP A 26 -27.57 25.38 -3.39
N HIS A 27 -28.10 25.76 -2.21
CA HIS A 27 -28.81 24.87 -1.30
C HIS A 27 -30.07 24.25 -1.91
N ASP A 28 -30.91 25.05 -2.57
CA ASP A 28 -32.15 24.52 -3.18
C ASP A 28 -31.83 23.58 -4.36
N GLY A 29 -30.81 23.92 -5.15
CA GLY A 29 -30.32 23.06 -6.23
C GLY A 29 -29.77 21.73 -5.71
N LEU A 30 -29.03 21.75 -4.59
CA LEU A 30 -28.57 20.54 -3.91
C LEU A 30 -29.75 19.70 -3.40
N MET A 31 -30.75 20.32 -2.76
CA MET A 31 -31.93 19.62 -2.30
C MET A 31 -32.73 19.02 -3.45
N PHE A 32 -32.89 19.74 -4.55
CA PHE A 32 -33.51 19.24 -5.77
C PHE A 32 -32.80 17.98 -6.28
N LYS A 33 -31.45 18.02 -6.40
CA LYS A 33 -30.65 16.85 -6.82
C LYS A 33 -30.77 15.69 -5.83
N MET A 34 -30.74 15.95 -4.53
CA MET A 34 -30.92 14.91 -3.50
C MET A 34 -32.28 14.20 -3.62
N LEU A 35 -33.35 14.96 -3.82
CA LEU A 35 -34.69 14.41 -4.03
C LEU A 35 -34.76 13.58 -5.32
N GLN A 36 -34.13 14.05 -6.40
CA GLN A 36 -34.01 13.30 -7.66
C GLN A 36 -33.22 11.98 -7.49
N SER A 37 -32.16 11.98 -6.69
CA SER A 37 -31.40 10.78 -6.33
C SER A 37 -32.14 9.81 -5.40
N GLY A 38 -33.38 10.14 -4.99
CA GLY A 38 -34.22 9.26 -4.18
C GLY A 38 -34.14 9.49 -2.67
N VAL A 39 -33.38 10.48 -2.20
CA VAL A 39 -33.36 10.85 -0.77
C VAL A 39 -34.69 11.50 -0.41
N ARG A 40 -35.43 10.93 0.55
CA ARG A 40 -36.80 11.37 0.90
C ARG A 40 -37.03 11.36 2.42
N GLY A 41 -38.18 11.88 2.84
CA GLY A 41 -38.65 11.82 4.23
C GLY A 41 -37.77 12.60 5.21
N HIS A 42 -37.59 12.04 6.40
CA HIS A 42 -36.86 12.68 7.51
C HIS A 42 -35.40 12.98 7.18
N VAL A 43 -34.75 12.16 6.35
CA VAL A 43 -33.35 12.40 5.94
C VAL A 43 -33.26 13.67 5.08
N ALA A 44 -34.15 13.83 4.10
CA ALA A 44 -34.19 15.03 3.27
C ALA A 44 -34.48 16.29 4.10
N LEU A 45 -35.45 16.22 5.02
CA LEU A 45 -35.78 17.32 5.94
C LEU A 45 -34.59 17.67 6.85
N TRP A 46 -33.88 16.66 7.35
CA TRP A 46 -32.70 16.88 8.17
C TRP A 46 -31.58 17.57 7.37
N ILE A 47 -31.32 17.14 6.13
CA ILE A 47 -30.32 17.79 5.26
C ILE A 47 -30.70 19.24 4.97
N PHE A 48 -31.97 19.50 4.67
CA PHE A 48 -32.47 20.86 4.45
C PHE A 48 -32.23 21.74 5.68
N ASN A 49 -32.66 21.29 6.86
CA ASN A 49 -32.46 22.00 8.12
C ASN A 49 -30.97 22.17 8.48
N PHE A 50 -30.12 21.21 8.10
CA PHE A 50 -28.67 21.27 8.32
C PHE A 50 -27.99 22.40 7.52
N LEU A 51 -28.56 22.76 6.36
CA LEU A 51 -28.05 23.81 5.47
C LEU A 51 -28.69 25.19 5.72
N LEU A 52 -29.85 25.25 6.38
CA LEU A 52 -30.66 26.46 6.57
C LEU A 52 -30.19 27.36 7.73
N ASP A 53 -30.46 28.67 7.62
CA ASP A 53 -30.18 29.75 8.59
C ASP A 53 -28.76 29.72 9.20
N ARG A 54 -27.78 29.35 8.38
CA ARG A 54 -26.39 29.29 8.85
C ARG A 54 -25.80 30.69 8.94
N LYS A 55 -25.19 30.96 10.09
CA LYS A 55 -24.55 32.24 10.43
C LYS A 55 -23.04 32.07 10.52
N ALA A 56 -22.31 33.03 10.01
CA ALA A 56 -20.85 33.11 10.12
C ALA A 56 -20.45 34.50 10.65
N PHE A 57 -19.27 34.58 11.23
CA PHE A 57 -18.61 35.83 11.61
C PHE A 57 -17.09 35.64 11.47
N VAL A 58 -16.35 36.74 11.34
CA VAL A 58 -14.89 36.71 11.26
C VAL A 58 -14.32 37.20 12.58
N SER A 59 -13.41 36.44 13.19
CA SER A 59 -12.64 36.89 14.35
C SER A 59 -11.18 37.13 13.96
N TRP A 60 -10.69 38.34 14.18
CA TRP A 60 -9.30 38.70 13.94
C TRP A 60 -8.71 39.41 15.14
N ARG A 61 -7.63 38.86 15.69
CA ARG A 61 -6.92 39.41 16.87
C ARG A 61 -7.85 39.72 18.06
N GLY A 62 -8.83 38.87 18.31
CA GLY A 62 -9.78 39.03 19.42
C GLY A 62 -10.95 39.97 19.16
N ILE A 63 -11.05 40.55 17.95
CA ILE A 63 -12.20 41.36 17.53
C ILE A 63 -13.04 40.55 16.56
N SER A 64 -14.34 40.45 16.81
CA SER A 64 -15.29 39.71 15.98
C SER A 64 -16.18 40.66 15.19
N SER A 65 -16.47 40.32 13.94
CA SER A 65 -17.50 41.00 13.14
C SER A 65 -18.90 40.69 13.67
N SER A 66 -19.91 41.42 13.18
CA SER A 66 -21.30 40.99 13.28
C SER A 66 -21.50 39.65 12.58
N MET A 67 -22.49 38.89 13.07
CA MET A 67 -22.94 37.68 12.37
C MET A 67 -23.62 38.06 11.06
N PHE A 68 -23.38 37.27 10.02
CA PHE A 68 -24.07 37.37 8.74
C PHE A 68 -24.55 35.99 8.30
N ASN A 69 -25.67 35.96 7.60
CA ASN A 69 -26.23 34.73 7.03
C ASN A 69 -25.47 34.37 5.74
N TYR A 70 -25.18 33.08 5.55
CA TYR A 70 -24.71 32.58 4.26
C TYR A 70 -25.71 31.57 3.70
N ASN A 71 -26.27 31.90 2.54
CA ASN A 71 -27.36 31.15 1.88
C ASN A 71 -26.85 30.21 0.79
N ARG A 72 -25.53 30.02 0.71
CA ARG A 72 -24.85 29.14 -0.26
C ARG A 72 -23.66 28.48 0.41
N GLY A 73 -23.29 27.35 -0.16
CA GLY A 73 -22.13 26.57 0.21
C GLY A 73 -22.43 25.48 1.23
N VAL A 74 -21.61 24.45 1.22
CA VAL A 74 -21.69 23.35 2.18
C VAL A 74 -20.68 23.57 3.31
N PRO A 75 -20.98 23.17 4.55
CA PRO A 75 -20.13 23.48 5.69
C PRO A 75 -18.73 22.85 5.58
N GLN A 76 -17.69 23.67 5.46
CA GLN A 76 -16.31 23.15 5.44
C GLN A 76 -15.98 22.47 6.77
N GLY A 77 -15.39 21.28 6.70
CA GLY A 77 -15.07 20.45 7.86
C GLY A 77 -16.19 19.49 8.30
N SER A 78 -17.40 19.59 7.73
CA SER A 78 -18.44 18.57 7.93
C SER A 78 -18.13 17.30 7.14
N VAL A 79 -18.42 16.14 7.75
CA VAL A 79 -18.24 14.81 7.14
C VAL A 79 -19.14 14.63 5.91
N LEU A 80 -20.32 15.26 5.89
CA LEU A 80 -21.29 15.11 4.79
C LEU A 80 -21.06 16.07 3.62
N SER A 81 -20.32 17.17 3.82
CA SER A 81 -20.11 18.17 2.77
C SER A 81 -19.47 17.61 1.49
N PRO A 82 -18.47 16.71 1.54
CA PRO A 82 -17.97 16.05 0.33
C PRO A 82 -19.03 15.24 -0.41
N LEU A 83 -19.91 14.53 0.30
CA LEU A 83 -21.00 13.76 -0.30
C LEU A 83 -22.00 14.69 -0.99
N PHE A 84 -22.39 15.78 -0.33
CA PHE A 84 -23.27 16.80 -0.89
C PHE A 84 -22.68 17.41 -2.16
N PHE A 85 -21.38 17.71 -2.14
CA PHE A 85 -20.68 18.22 -3.29
C PHE A 85 -20.63 17.20 -4.44
N THR A 86 -20.38 15.91 -4.15
CA THR A 86 -20.41 14.85 -5.17
C THR A 86 -21.79 14.72 -5.83
N VAL A 87 -22.87 14.69 -5.04
CA VAL A 87 -24.25 14.67 -5.58
C VAL A 87 -24.52 15.91 -6.41
N PHE A 88 -24.04 17.08 -5.97
CA PHE A 88 -24.21 18.32 -6.71
C PHE A 88 -23.50 18.33 -8.07
N MET A 89 -22.39 17.63 -8.22
CA MET A 89 -21.59 17.60 -9.45
C MET A 89 -21.96 16.46 -10.41
N GLN A 90 -22.76 15.49 -9.97
CA GLN A 90 -22.95 14.22 -10.67
C GLN A 90 -23.55 14.35 -12.08
N ASP A 91 -24.46 15.30 -12.29
CA ASP A 91 -25.16 15.52 -13.58
C ASP A 91 -24.27 16.14 -14.66
N ILE A 92 -23.01 16.50 -14.36
CA ILE A 92 -22.03 16.89 -15.39
C ILE A 92 -21.79 15.74 -16.38
N PHE A 93 -21.94 14.48 -15.97
CA PHE A 93 -21.80 13.37 -16.90
C PHE A 93 -22.90 13.35 -17.95
N ASP A 94 -24.10 13.82 -17.62
CA ASP A 94 -25.28 13.76 -18.50
C ASP A 94 -25.28 14.85 -19.60
N ILE A 95 -24.53 15.93 -19.40
CA ILE A 95 -24.44 17.03 -20.38
C ILE A 95 -23.33 16.83 -21.42
N LEU A 96 -22.40 15.92 -21.15
CA LEU A 96 -21.24 15.67 -21.99
C LEU A 96 -21.53 14.52 -22.97
N PRO A 97 -20.96 14.53 -24.18
CA PRO A 97 -21.08 13.41 -25.11
C PRO A 97 -20.50 12.11 -24.51
N ASP A 98 -21.12 10.97 -24.80
CA ASP A 98 -20.70 9.64 -24.31
C ASP A 98 -19.25 9.26 -24.66
N ASP A 99 -18.73 9.83 -25.75
CA ASP A 99 -17.38 9.60 -26.26
C ASP A 99 -16.35 10.61 -25.73
N VAL A 100 -16.72 11.46 -24.76
CA VAL A 100 -15.82 12.31 -23.98
C VAL A 100 -15.58 11.67 -22.62
N THR A 101 -14.32 11.40 -22.27
CA THR A 101 -14.02 10.92 -20.93
C THR A 101 -13.95 12.10 -19.97
N CYS A 102 -14.86 12.15 -19.00
CA CYS A 102 -14.85 13.13 -17.91
C CYS A 102 -14.33 12.48 -16.62
N PHE A 103 -13.39 13.14 -15.95
CA PHE A 103 -12.98 12.82 -14.58
C PHE A 103 -13.38 13.96 -13.66
N LEU A 104 -14.13 13.63 -12.62
CA LEU A 104 -14.52 14.55 -11.55
C LEU A 104 -13.89 14.10 -10.25
N TYR A 105 -13.25 15.03 -9.54
CA TYR A 105 -12.79 14.80 -8.18
C TYR A 105 -12.85 16.09 -7.38
N ALA A 106 -13.83 16.18 -6.47
CA ALA A 106 -14.15 17.44 -5.83
C ALA A 106 -14.26 18.56 -6.89
N ASP A 107 -13.55 19.67 -6.71
CA ASP A 107 -13.54 20.84 -7.57
C ASP A 107 -12.76 20.69 -8.88
N ASP A 108 -11.94 19.64 -9.02
CA ASP A 108 -11.19 19.35 -10.24
C ASP A 108 -12.09 18.67 -11.29
N ILE A 109 -12.28 19.32 -12.44
CA ILE A 109 -12.91 18.73 -13.63
C ILE A 109 -11.84 18.52 -14.69
N PHE A 110 -11.73 17.29 -15.21
CA PHE A 110 -10.78 16.98 -16.27
C PHE A 110 -11.46 16.25 -17.42
N LEU A 111 -11.50 16.89 -18.59
CA LEU A 111 -12.01 16.28 -19.82
C LEU A 111 -10.87 15.72 -20.66
N LEU A 112 -11.09 14.56 -21.25
CA LEU A 112 -10.20 13.97 -22.24
C LEU A 112 -10.98 13.71 -23.54
N ILE A 113 -10.53 14.36 -24.61
CA ILE A 113 -11.13 14.31 -25.93
C ILE A 113 -10.13 13.70 -26.91
N SER A 114 -10.58 12.76 -27.74
CA SER A 114 -9.72 12.01 -28.64
C SER A 114 -10.34 11.84 -30.02
N GLU A 115 -9.88 12.58 -31.02
CA GLU A 115 -10.41 12.52 -32.40
C GLU A 115 -9.33 12.29 -33.47
N PRO A 116 -9.69 11.71 -34.63
CA PRO A 116 -8.81 11.58 -35.80
C PRO A 116 -8.23 12.91 -36.34
N SER A 117 -9.01 14.00 -36.34
CA SER A 117 -8.66 15.27 -37.00
C SER A 117 -8.73 16.48 -36.06
N ILE A 118 -8.01 17.55 -36.41
CA ILE A 118 -7.96 18.79 -35.59
C ILE A 118 -9.31 19.52 -35.57
N GLU A 119 -10.07 19.44 -36.65
CA GLU A 119 -11.37 20.09 -36.79
C GLU A 119 -12.43 19.39 -35.94
N GLU A 120 -12.45 18.06 -35.95
CA GLU A 120 -13.31 17.26 -35.06
C GLU A 120 -12.99 17.53 -33.58
N VAL A 121 -11.70 17.55 -33.21
CA VAL A 121 -11.30 17.93 -31.84
C VAL A 121 -11.84 19.32 -31.49
N LYS A 122 -11.63 20.31 -32.35
CA LYS A 122 -12.07 21.70 -32.11
C LYS A 122 -13.56 21.76 -31.88
N ASN A 123 -14.35 21.22 -32.81
CA ASN A 123 -15.80 21.22 -32.75
C ASN A 123 -16.29 20.56 -31.45
N LYS A 124 -15.66 19.45 -31.07
CA LYS A 124 -16.01 18.73 -29.85
C LYS A 124 -15.63 19.47 -28.57
N ILE A 125 -14.47 20.14 -28.54
CA ILE A 125 -14.07 21.01 -27.44
C ILE A 125 -15.06 22.17 -27.27
N PHE A 126 -15.40 22.87 -28.35
CA PHE A 126 -16.36 23.97 -28.29
C PHE A 126 -17.75 23.51 -27.83
N PHE A 127 -18.20 22.35 -28.31
CA PHE A 127 -19.45 21.75 -27.86
C PHE A 127 -19.44 21.46 -26.34
N CYS A 128 -18.37 20.82 -25.83
CA CYS A 128 -18.24 20.53 -24.41
C CYS A 128 -18.21 21.80 -23.56
N ILE A 129 -17.53 22.84 -24.03
CA ILE A 129 -17.46 24.14 -23.34
C ILE A 129 -18.84 24.79 -23.28
N ALA A 130 -19.57 24.85 -24.38
CA ALA A 130 -20.91 25.44 -24.40
C ALA A 130 -21.87 24.72 -23.44
N ARG A 131 -21.77 23.38 -23.37
CA ARG A 131 -22.53 22.57 -22.40
C ARG A 131 -22.13 22.87 -20.96
N LEU A 132 -20.83 22.94 -20.67
CA LEU A 132 -20.34 23.31 -19.35
C LEU A 132 -20.71 24.73 -18.94
N GLU A 133 -20.69 25.70 -19.85
CA GLU A 133 -21.14 27.07 -19.60
C GLU A 133 -22.62 27.12 -19.24
N SER A 134 -23.46 26.43 -20.00
CA SER A 134 -24.91 26.30 -19.74
C SER A 134 -25.18 25.63 -18.39
N TRP A 135 -24.43 24.57 -18.05
CA TRP A 135 -24.52 23.91 -16.74
C TRP A 135 -24.07 24.83 -15.60
N CYS A 136 -22.97 25.56 -15.77
CA CYS A 136 -22.48 26.53 -14.80
C CYS A 136 -23.51 27.63 -14.53
N GLN A 137 -24.18 28.13 -15.57
CA GLN A 137 -25.26 29.12 -15.45
C GLN A 137 -26.45 28.56 -14.69
N THR A 138 -26.89 27.34 -15.04
CA THR A 138 -28.05 26.67 -14.43
C THR A 138 -27.84 26.38 -12.94
N TRP A 139 -26.64 25.92 -12.56
CA TRP A 139 -26.32 25.53 -11.19
C TRP A 139 -25.58 26.60 -10.39
N HIS A 140 -25.44 27.80 -10.95
CA HIS A 140 -24.76 28.95 -10.34
C HIS A 140 -23.31 28.65 -9.91
N MET A 141 -22.60 27.86 -10.71
CA MET A 141 -21.18 27.55 -10.52
C MET A 141 -20.31 28.46 -11.40
N GLU A 142 -19.09 28.75 -10.92
CA GLU A 142 -18.13 29.55 -11.66
C GLU A 142 -16.83 28.77 -11.90
N ILE A 143 -16.38 28.73 -13.15
CA ILE A 143 -15.05 28.27 -13.53
C ILE A 143 -14.10 29.48 -13.60
N ALA A 144 -12.82 29.29 -13.27
CA ALA A 144 -11.76 30.27 -13.42
C ALA A 144 -10.92 30.00 -14.70
N PRO A 145 -11.23 30.63 -15.85
CA PRO A 145 -10.58 30.29 -17.12
C PRO A 145 -9.06 30.46 -17.11
N GLN A 146 -8.54 31.42 -16.32
CA GLN A 146 -7.10 31.69 -16.20
C GLN A 146 -6.35 30.63 -15.36
N LYS A 147 -7.06 29.88 -14.52
CA LYS A 147 -6.49 28.77 -13.73
C LYS A 147 -6.72 27.41 -14.39
N SER A 148 -7.72 27.32 -15.27
CA SER A 148 -7.93 26.22 -16.19
C SER A 148 -6.79 26.09 -17.20
N SER A 149 -6.63 24.92 -17.82
CA SER A 149 -5.57 24.71 -18.81
C SER A 149 -5.91 23.64 -19.84
N ILE A 150 -5.41 23.83 -21.06
CA ILE A 150 -5.50 22.86 -22.15
C ILE A 150 -4.13 22.26 -22.39
N ILE A 151 -4.07 20.94 -22.49
CA ILE A 151 -2.85 20.20 -22.78
C ILE A 151 -3.08 19.26 -23.96
N ASN A 152 -2.10 19.23 -24.86
CA ASN A 152 -2.09 18.33 -26.00
C ASN A 152 -1.25 17.10 -25.67
N PHE A 153 -1.89 15.94 -25.55
CA PHE A 153 -1.23 14.66 -25.33
C PHE A 153 -0.96 13.89 -26.64
N SER A 154 -1.18 14.49 -27.81
CA SER A 154 -0.97 13.84 -29.09
C SER A 154 0.51 13.49 -29.33
N SER A 155 0.77 12.39 -30.03
CA SER A 155 2.14 12.01 -30.43
C SER A 155 2.62 12.72 -31.70
N ARG A 156 1.69 13.26 -32.50
CA ARG A 156 1.98 14.05 -33.71
C ARG A 156 2.29 15.49 -33.34
N ALA A 157 3.29 16.08 -34.01
CA ALA A 157 3.44 17.53 -34.04
C ALA A 157 2.16 18.11 -34.63
N SER A 158 1.39 18.80 -33.80
CA SER A 158 0.19 19.51 -34.20
C SER A 158 0.41 21.01 -33.97
N PRO A 159 -0.18 21.88 -34.80
CA PRO A 159 0.02 23.32 -34.67
C PRO A 159 -0.33 23.78 -33.25
N ALA A 160 0.51 24.66 -32.71
CA ALA A 160 0.30 25.22 -31.38
C ALA A 160 -0.99 26.06 -31.37
N GLY A 161 -1.86 25.74 -30.40
CA GLY A 161 -2.86 26.63 -29.82
C GLY A 161 -3.91 27.23 -30.76
N PHE A 162 -5.17 26.83 -30.59
CA PHE A 162 -6.31 27.63 -31.04
C PHE A 162 -7.00 28.32 -29.86
N HIS A 163 -7.78 29.36 -30.16
CA HIS A 163 -8.53 30.11 -29.16
C HIS A 163 -9.72 29.28 -28.67
N VAL A 164 -9.83 29.14 -27.35
CA VAL A 164 -10.85 28.37 -26.65
C VAL A 164 -11.42 29.26 -25.54
N PRO A 165 -12.44 30.08 -25.82
CA PRO A 165 -13.05 30.95 -24.85
C PRO A 165 -13.95 30.16 -23.89
N PHE A 166 -13.94 30.57 -22.62
CA PHE A 166 -14.91 30.20 -21.60
C PHE A 166 -15.34 31.49 -20.88
N GLY A 167 -16.63 31.82 -20.94
CA GLY A 167 -17.17 33.08 -20.44
C GLY A 167 -16.49 34.31 -21.08
N GLY A 168 -16.16 34.22 -22.37
CA GLY A 168 -15.43 35.26 -23.11
C GLY A 168 -13.92 35.36 -22.82
N THR A 169 -13.38 34.55 -21.89
CA THR A 169 -11.94 34.54 -21.57
C THR A 169 -11.27 33.28 -22.13
N ASN A 170 -10.12 33.43 -22.80
CA ASN A 170 -9.40 32.30 -23.37
C ASN A 170 -8.76 31.40 -22.29
N ILE A 171 -8.95 30.08 -22.41
CA ILE A 171 -8.24 29.11 -21.57
C ILE A 171 -6.79 28.94 -22.07
N PRO A 172 -5.76 29.06 -21.20
CA PRO A 172 -4.37 28.98 -21.62
C PRO A 172 -3.94 27.55 -21.98
N TRP A 173 -3.03 27.45 -22.94
CA TRP A 173 -2.35 26.21 -23.29
C TRP A 173 -1.17 25.96 -22.34
N ALA A 174 -1.02 24.72 -21.87
CA ALA A 174 0.03 24.31 -20.96
C ALA A 174 0.77 23.07 -21.48
N SER A 175 2.09 23.04 -21.28
CA SER A 175 2.92 21.85 -21.53
C SER A 175 2.91 20.85 -20.37
N SER A 176 2.38 21.26 -19.21
CA SER A 176 2.18 20.37 -18.06
C SER A 176 0.98 20.80 -17.23
N VAL A 177 0.12 19.83 -16.90
CA VAL A 177 -1.10 20.03 -16.11
C VAL A 177 -1.02 19.18 -14.84
N ARG A 178 -1.49 19.74 -13.72
CA ARG A 178 -1.61 19.02 -12.45
C ARG A 178 -3.01 18.44 -12.34
N PHE A 179 -3.11 17.15 -12.07
CA PHE A 179 -4.36 16.47 -11.80
C PHE A 179 -4.15 15.48 -10.65
N LEU A 180 -4.98 15.56 -9.60
CA LEU A 180 -4.87 14.72 -8.39
C LEU A 180 -3.45 14.68 -7.80
N GLY A 181 -2.76 15.82 -7.77
CA GLY A 181 -1.40 15.94 -7.24
C GLY A 181 -0.29 15.41 -8.14
N ILE A 182 -0.59 14.78 -9.28
CA ILE A 182 0.38 14.33 -10.28
C ILE A 182 0.47 15.37 -11.40
N ARG A 183 1.69 15.60 -11.91
CA ARG A 183 1.90 16.49 -13.07
C ARG A 183 2.07 15.65 -14.32
N PHE A 184 1.14 15.78 -15.25
CA PHE A 184 1.23 15.17 -16.57
C PHE A 184 1.87 16.19 -17.49
N ASP A 185 2.91 15.78 -18.20
CA ASP A 185 3.52 16.53 -19.30
C ASP A 185 2.93 16.05 -20.63
N ASP A 186 2.97 16.91 -21.65
CA ASP A 186 2.51 16.65 -23.02
C ASP A 186 3.04 15.31 -23.58
N THR A 187 4.28 14.96 -23.27
CA THR A 187 4.94 13.72 -23.68
C THR A 187 4.61 12.51 -22.79
N ILE A 188 4.04 12.69 -21.60
CA ILE A 188 3.78 11.66 -20.57
C ILE A 188 5.11 11.04 -20.07
N SER A 189 6.18 11.83 -20.01
CA SER A 189 7.49 11.41 -19.50
C SER A 189 7.62 11.58 -17.97
N PHE A 190 6.72 12.37 -17.38
CA PHE A 190 6.68 12.73 -15.96
C PHE A 190 7.94 13.47 -15.45
N ARG A 191 8.75 14.04 -16.35
CA ARG A 191 9.97 14.78 -15.96
C ARG A 191 9.66 15.96 -15.05
N SER A 192 8.68 16.78 -15.43
CA SER A 192 8.24 17.94 -14.65
C SER A 192 7.78 17.55 -13.24
N HIS A 193 7.12 16.39 -13.14
CA HIS A 193 6.67 15.82 -11.87
C HIS A 193 7.83 15.35 -11.00
N ILE A 194 8.78 14.60 -11.56
CA ILE A 194 9.95 14.09 -10.84
C ILE A 194 10.81 15.24 -10.33
N ASP A 195 11.03 16.30 -11.13
CA ASP A 195 11.79 17.47 -10.70
C ASP A 195 11.08 18.27 -9.59
N HIS A 196 9.75 18.33 -9.65
CA HIS A 196 8.96 18.93 -8.58
C HIS A 196 9.09 18.14 -7.28
N ILE A 197 8.87 16.82 -7.34
CA ILE A 197 8.98 15.92 -6.18
C ILE A 197 10.40 15.92 -5.63
N LYS A 198 11.42 15.94 -6.48
CA LYS A 198 12.83 16.01 -6.08
C LYS A 198 13.12 17.25 -5.25
N ARG A 199 12.71 18.42 -5.74
CA ARG A 199 12.87 19.70 -5.01
C ARG A 199 12.13 19.66 -3.66
N LYS A 200 10.90 19.13 -3.64
CA LYS A 200 10.11 18.97 -2.41
C LYS A 200 10.80 18.03 -1.41
N ALA A 201 11.31 16.89 -1.87
CA ALA A 201 12.01 15.91 -1.06
C ALA A 201 13.31 16.46 -0.47
N LEU A 202 14.11 17.18 -1.27
CA LEU A 202 15.34 17.81 -0.79
C LEU A 202 15.08 18.90 0.24
N ARG A 203 14.04 19.73 0.05
CA ARG A 203 13.61 20.71 1.06
C ARG A 203 13.26 20.03 2.39
N LYS A 204 12.44 18.98 2.35
CA LYS A 204 12.10 18.18 3.55
C LYS A 204 13.33 17.56 4.20
N LEU A 205 14.24 16.99 3.40
CA LEU A 205 15.49 16.42 3.91
C LEU A 205 16.36 17.47 4.60
N ASN A 206 16.44 18.70 4.06
CA ASN A 206 17.20 19.78 4.67
C ASN A 206 16.58 20.24 6.01
N VAL A 207 15.25 20.26 6.12
CA VAL A 207 14.58 20.51 7.41
C VAL A 207 14.93 19.41 8.42
N ILE A 208 14.85 18.14 8.04
CA ILE A 208 15.19 17.04 8.95
C ILE A 208 16.67 17.07 9.36
N LYS A 209 17.57 17.46 8.44
CA LYS A 209 19.00 17.69 8.73
C LYS A 209 19.26 18.80 9.75
N ALA A 210 18.33 19.75 9.92
CA ALA A 210 18.43 20.76 10.96
C ALA A 210 18.17 20.18 12.36
N PHE A 211 17.49 19.03 12.47
CA PHE A 211 17.14 18.37 13.74
C PHE A 211 17.99 17.13 14.05
N ALA A 212 18.88 16.71 13.15
CA ALA A 212 19.77 15.58 13.40
C ALA A 212 21.05 15.64 12.56
N SER A 213 22.11 15.09 13.12
CA SER A 213 23.46 15.04 12.55
C SER A 213 24.08 13.66 12.75
N PRO A 214 25.20 13.33 12.08
CA PRO A 214 26.00 12.17 12.46
C PRO A 214 26.49 12.18 13.92
N ARG A 215 26.57 13.35 14.58
CA ARG A 215 27.08 13.48 15.96
C ARG A 215 25.99 13.52 17.04
N TRP A 216 24.76 13.89 16.69
CA TRP A 216 23.67 14.13 17.64
C TRP A 216 22.31 13.95 16.98
N GLY A 217 21.25 13.78 17.77
CA GLY A 217 19.88 13.59 17.29
C GLY A 217 19.42 12.13 17.38
N ALA A 218 18.38 11.79 16.61
CA ALA A 218 17.73 10.48 16.68
C ALA A 218 18.57 9.33 16.06
N SER A 219 18.30 8.10 16.51
CA SER A 219 18.93 6.88 15.98
C SER A 219 18.59 6.66 14.49
N ALA A 220 19.40 5.84 13.82
CA ALA A 220 19.21 5.51 12.40
C ALA A 220 17.83 4.91 12.13
N SER A 221 17.32 4.07 13.04
CA SER A 221 15.98 3.49 12.93
C SER A 221 14.88 4.55 12.98
N ASN A 222 14.96 5.49 13.93
CA ASN A 222 13.94 6.52 14.08
C ASN A 222 14.01 7.55 12.94
N LEU A 223 15.21 7.96 12.51
CA LEU A 223 15.39 8.82 11.34
C LEU A 223 14.86 8.17 10.07
N LEU A 224 15.11 6.87 9.88
CA LEU A 224 14.60 6.14 8.73
C LEU A 224 13.06 6.11 8.74
N LYS A 225 12.42 5.87 9.89
CA LYS A 225 10.95 5.93 10.02
C LYS A 225 10.41 7.32 9.65
N ILE A 226 11.01 8.38 10.18
CA ILE A 226 10.62 9.77 9.88
C ILE A 226 10.80 10.08 8.40
N CYS A 227 11.95 9.78 7.83
CA CYS A 227 12.22 10.01 6.41
C CYS A 227 11.32 9.17 5.49
N ASN A 228 11.02 7.93 5.87
CA ASN A 228 10.09 7.08 5.12
C ASN A 228 8.70 7.69 5.10
N ALA A 229 8.20 8.17 6.24
CA ALA A 229 6.90 8.83 6.36
C ALA A 229 6.84 10.19 5.64
N CYS A 230 7.84 11.05 5.82
CA CYS A 230 7.80 12.42 5.32
C CYS A 230 8.28 12.56 3.86
N ILE A 231 9.28 11.77 3.45
CA ILE A 231 9.95 11.88 2.15
C ILE A 231 9.52 10.73 1.24
N LEU A 232 9.79 9.48 1.60
CA LEU A 232 9.60 8.37 0.67
C LEU A 232 8.13 8.16 0.29
N GLN A 233 7.18 8.30 1.23
CA GLN A 233 5.75 8.28 0.90
C GLN A 233 5.38 9.34 -0.16
N SER A 234 6.02 10.51 -0.12
CA SER A 234 5.80 11.55 -1.14
C SER A 234 6.47 11.27 -2.48
N LEU A 235 7.56 10.49 -2.50
CA LEU A 235 8.16 10.01 -3.75
C LEU A 235 7.30 8.92 -4.39
N GLU A 236 6.68 8.06 -3.57
CA GLU A 236 5.85 6.93 -3.99
C GLU A 236 4.41 7.31 -4.35
N TYR A 237 3.97 8.52 -4.01
CA TYR A 237 2.64 8.98 -4.33
C TYR A 237 2.42 8.95 -5.84
N GLY A 238 1.38 8.26 -6.30
CA GLY A 238 1.13 8.09 -7.73
C GLY A 238 2.06 7.11 -8.44
N ALA A 239 2.80 6.24 -7.72
CA ALA A 239 3.75 5.29 -8.32
C ALA A 239 3.15 4.41 -9.44
N HIS A 240 1.85 4.09 -9.36
CA HIS A 240 1.14 3.34 -10.39
C HIS A 240 0.98 4.11 -11.72
N ALA A 241 0.96 5.44 -11.68
CA ALA A 241 0.94 6.31 -12.85
C ALA A 241 2.36 6.73 -13.29
N ILE A 242 3.20 7.16 -12.33
CA ILE A 242 4.57 7.66 -12.58
C ILE A 242 5.52 6.55 -13.02
N GLY A 243 5.18 5.28 -12.77
CA GLY A 243 5.97 4.12 -13.19
C GLY A 243 6.28 4.06 -14.69
N MET A 244 5.63 4.91 -15.49
CA MET A 244 5.85 5.16 -16.92
C MET A 244 7.09 5.99 -17.25
N THR A 245 7.72 6.59 -16.24
CA THR A 245 8.90 7.43 -16.46
C THR A 245 10.09 6.61 -16.99
N ASN A 246 11.07 7.31 -17.57
CA ASN A 246 12.26 6.70 -18.14
C ASN A 246 13.30 6.32 -17.07
N LYS A 247 14.35 5.60 -17.49
CA LYS A 247 15.47 5.21 -16.62
C LYS A 247 16.12 6.41 -15.92
N ALA A 248 16.20 7.57 -16.59
CA ALA A 248 16.76 8.78 -16.00
C ALA A 248 15.91 9.32 -14.83
N GLY A 249 14.58 9.28 -14.96
CA GLY A 249 13.64 9.63 -13.91
C GLY A 249 13.83 8.77 -12.66
N PHE A 250 13.86 7.44 -12.83
CA PHE A 250 14.12 6.51 -11.72
C PHE A 250 15.50 6.69 -11.09
N SER A 251 16.56 6.93 -11.89
CA SER A 251 17.90 7.21 -11.36
C SER A 251 17.94 8.50 -10.52
N SER A 252 17.17 9.52 -10.91
CA SER A 252 17.02 10.77 -10.15
C SER A 252 16.37 10.50 -8.78
N LEU A 253 15.27 9.74 -8.75
CA LEU A 253 14.61 9.35 -7.50
C LEU A 253 15.48 8.45 -6.62
N GLN A 254 16.22 7.50 -7.22
CA GLN A 254 17.14 6.61 -6.52
C GLN A 254 18.27 7.40 -5.86
N THR A 255 18.76 8.45 -6.50
CA THR A 255 19.79 9.33 -5.92
C THR A 255 19.30 9.99 -4.64
N ILE A 256 18.05 10.49 -4.62
CA ILE A 256 17.45 11.08 -3.42
C ILE A 256 17.29 10.01 -2.33
N HIS A 257 16.79 8.83 -2.69
CA HIS A 257 16.64 7.73 -1.74
C HIS A 257 17.99 7.35 -1.10
N ASN A 258 19.05 7.24 -1.90
CA ASN A 258 20.40 6.99 -1.41
C ASN A 258 20.90 8.10 -0.47
N GLN A 259 20.62 9.37 -0.79
CA GLN A 259 20.98 10.50 0.09
C GLN A 259 20.24 10.44 1.44
N VAL A 260 18.97 10.04 1.43
CA VAL A 260 18.18 9.82 2.65
C VAL A 260 18.79 8.71 3.49
N ILE A 261 19.07 7.54 2.90
CA ILE A 261 19.69 6.41 3.65
C ILE A 261 21.04 6.82 4.23
N ARG A 262 21.90 7.48 3.44
CA ARG A 262 23.21 7.98 3.93
C ARG A 262 23.04 8.90 5.14
N PHE A 263 22.09 9.82 5.10
CA PHE A 263 21.81 10.69 6.22
C PHE A 263 21.31 9.92 7.46
N CYS A 264 20.31 9.05 7.28
CA CYS A 264 19.75 8.25 8.37
C CYS A 264 20.83 7.40 9.07
N PHE A 265 21.74 6.79 8.32
CA PHE A 265 22.79 5.92 8.88
C PHE A 265 24.11 6.65 9.17
N GLY A 266 24.20 7.96 8.93
CA GLY A 266 25.42 8.74 9.09
C GLY A 266 26.57 8.30 8.18
N LEU A 267 26.26 7.64 7.07
CA LEU A 267 27.22 7.06 6.15
C LEU A 267 27.72 8.11 5.14
N PRO A 268 29.02 8.12 4.82
CA PRO A 268 29.60 9.11 3.92
C PRO A 268 29.17 8.91 2.46
N ARG A 269 29.52 9.84 1.55
CA ARG A 269 29.12 9.80 0.14
C ARG A 269 29.75 8.64 -0.65
N TRP A 270 30.92 8.15 -0.23
CA TRP A 270 31.64 7.06 -0.90
C TRP A 270 31.17 5.66 -0.51
N THR A 271 30.24 5.48 0.43
CA THR A 271 29.70 4.14 0.73
C THR A 271 29.03 3.54 -0.51
N PRO A 272 29.39 2.32 -0.95
CA PRO A 272 28.77 1.67 -2.08
C PRO A 272 27.26 1.49 -1.93
N ILE A 273 26.50 1.66 -3.02
CA ILE A 273 25.03 1.56 -3.02
C ILE A 273 24.53 0.17 -2.55
N PRO A 274 25.11 -0.97 -2.98
CA PRO A 274 24.67 -2.28 -2.48
C PRO A 274 24.78 -2.39 -0.96
N ILE A 275 25.88 -1.88 -0.37
CA ILE A 275 26.09 -1.88 1.08
C ILE A 275 25.06 -1.00 1.79
N LEU A 276 24.73 0.18 1.24
CA LEU A 276 23.70 1.07 1.79
C LEU A 276 22.35 0.38 1.92
N HIS A 277 21.90 -0.30 0.85
CA HIS A 277 20.61 -1.00 0.85
C HIS A 277 20.64 -2.21 1.79
N LYS A 278 21.75 -2.94 1.82
CA LYS A 278 21.88 -4.10 2.71
C LYS A 278 21.86 -3.71 4.19
N ILE A 279 22.66 -2.73 4.61
CA ILE A 279 22.73 -2.31 6.02
C ILE A 279 21.42 -1.66 6.49
N SER A 280 20.74 -0.91 5.62
CA SER A 280 19.48 -0.24 5.96
C SER A 280 18.26 -1.14 5.86
N ARG A 281 18.39 -2.30 5.19
CA ARG A 281 17.27 -3.18 4.82
C ARG A 281 16.19 -2.46 3.99
N GLU A 282 16.54 -1.35 3.35
CA GLU A 282 15.65 -0.66 2.42
C GLU A 282 15.80 -1.24 1.01
N VAL A 283 14.67 -1.43 0.35
CA VAL A 283 14.59 -1.87 -1.05
C VAL A 283 14.82 -0.69 -1.98
N ASN A 284 15.44 -0.88 -3.14
CA ASN A 284 15.66 0.21 -4.11
C ASN A 284 14.34 0.87 -4.57
N ILE A 285 14.42 2.09 -5.11
CA ILE A 285 13.22 2.89 -5.42
C ILE A 285 12.34 2.24 -6.50
N THR A 286 12.95 1.58 -7.49
CA THR A 286 12.22 0.91 -8.58
C THR A 286 11.38 -0.23 -8.03
N LEU A 287 11.96 -1.06 -7.17
CA LEU A 287 11.28 -2.16 -6.51
C LEU A 287 10.23 -1.68 -5.49
N ARG A 288 10.46 -0.54 -4.82
CA ARG A 288 9.45 0.13 -3.98
C ARG A 288 8.25 0.63 -4.82
N PHE A 289 8.49 1.14 -6.03
CA PHE A 289 7.43 1.48 -6.97
C PHE A 289 6.67 0.25 -7.45
N ASP A 290 7.37 -0.83 -7.80
CA ASP A 290 6.74 -2.10 -8.16
C ASP A 290 5.87 -2.63 -7.01
N LYS A 291 6.31 -2.47 -5.76
CA LYS A 291 5.53 -2.81 -4.56
C LYS A 291 4.20 -2.06 -4.50
N ARG A 292 4.22 -0.73 -4.67
CA ARG A 292 3.02 0.13 -4.66
C ARG A 292 2.09 -0.16 -5.84
N PHE A 293 2.70 -0.39 -6.99
CA PHE A 293 2.02 -0.76 -8.22
C PHE A 293 1.21 -2.06 -8.02
N MET A 294 1.85 -3.14 -7.55
CA MET A 294 1.19 -4.43 -7.37
C MET A 294 0.02 -4.35 -6.39
N SER A 295 0.20 -3.68 -5.24
CA SER A 295 -0.89 -3.51 -4.28
C SER A 295 -2.07 -2.73 -4.82
N PHE A 296 -1.80 -1.71 -5.65
CA PHE A 296 -2.87 -0.95 -6.29
C PHE A 296 -3.66 -1.85 -7.24
N PHE A 297 -3.02 -2.53 -8.18
CA PHE A 297 -3.72 -3.33 -9.19
C PHE A 297 -4.39 -4.58 -8.63
N ILE A 298 -3.76 -5.28 -7.68
CA ILE A 298 -4.41 -6.42 -6.99
C ILE A 298 -5.68 -5.96 -6.28
N LYS A 299 -5.67 -4.79 -5.64
CA LYS A 299 -6.86 -4.19 -5.05
C LYS A 299 -7.92 -3.89 -6.12
N GLN A 300 -7.54 -3.31 -7.26
CA GLN A 300 -8.47 -3.05 -8.36
C GLN A 300 -9.10 -4.32 -8.93
N CYS A 301 -8.34 -5.42 -9.02
CA CYS A 301 -8.86 -6.72 -9.44
C CYS A 301 -9.87 -7.33 -8.45
N SER A 302 -9.83 -6.94 -7.18
CA SER A 302 -10.84 -7.32 -6.19
C SER A 302 -12.07 -6.41 -6.25
N THR A 303 -11.89 -5.11 -6.49
CA THR A 303 -12.98 -4.13 -6.49
C THR A 303 -13.69 -3.99 -7.84
N LYS A 304 -13.67 -5.01 -8.71
CA LYS A 304 -14.11 -4.94 -10.13
C LYS A 304 -15.37 -4.10 -10.33
N ASP A 305 -16.45 -4.48 -9.64
CA ASP A 305 -17.78 -3.86 -9.79
C ASP A 305 -17.83 -2.41 -9.27
N PHE A 306 -16.87 -2.02 -8.43
CA PHE A 306 -16.76 -0.68 -7.83
C PHE A 306 -15.68 0.19 -8.47
N SER A 307 -14.99 -0.29 -9.51
CA SER A 307 -13.84 0.42 -10.09
C SER A 307 -13.88 0.51 -11.60
N ALA A 308 -13.91 1.75 -12.11
CA ALA A 308 -13.70 2.04 -13.53
C ALA A 308 -12.31 1.61 -14.03
N VAL A 309 -11.32 1.47 -13.14
CA VAL A 309 -9.94 1.16 -13.49
C VAL A 309 -9.80 -0.25 -14.07
N SER A 310 -10.53 -1.25 -13.55
CA SER A 310 -10.43 -2.62 -14.04
C SER A 310 -10.82 -2.74 -15.52
N SER A 311 -11.87 -2.03 -15.93
CA SER A 311 -12.35 -2.01 -17.31
C SER A 311 -11.37 -1.28 -18.25
N SER A 312 -10.76 -0.18 -17.80
CA SER A 312 -9.76 0.52 -18.62
C SER A 312 -8.48 -0.30 -18.82
N VAL A 313 -8.06 -1.11 -17.86
CA VAL A 313 -6.84 -1.92 -17.96
C VAL A 313 -6.99 -3.02 -19.01
N SER A 314 -8.15 -3.69 -19.07
CA SER A 314 -8.41 -4.73 -20.08
C SER A 314 -8.41 -4.13 -21.48
N GLU A 315 -9.07 -2.99 -21.69
CA GLU A 315 -9.09 -2.29 -22.99
C GLU A 315 -7.69 -1.84 -23.44
N VAL A 316 -6.89 -1.25 -22.55
CA VAL A 316 -5.51 -0.86 -22.88
C VAL A 316 -4.68 -2.07 -23.27
N ASN A 317 -4.92 -3.22 -22.61
CA ASN A 317 -4.19 -4.43 -22.89
C ASN A 317 -4.57 -5.06 -24.26
N THR A 318 -5.79 -4.86 -24.76
CA THR A 318 -6.18 -5.39 -26.06
C THR A 318 -5.71 -4.51 -27.22
N VAL A 319 -5.67 -3.19 -27.02
CA VAL A 319 -5.43 -2.22 -28.10
C VAL A 319 -3.93 -2.00 -28.38
N VAL A 320 -3.07 -2.12 -27.38
CA VAL A 320 -1.66 -1.79 -27.54
C VAL A 320 -0.88 -3.02 -28.00
N SER A 321 -0.01 -2.90 -29.02
CA SER A 321 0.83 -4.01 -29.50
C SER A 321 2.03 -4.27 -28.58
N ASN A 322 2.57 -5.50 -28.59
CA ASN A 322 3.66 -5.98 -27.72
C ASN A 322 4.87 -5.02 -27.61
N TYR A 323 5.20 -4.23 -28.64
CA TYR A 323 6.33 -3.31 -28.61
C TYR A 323 6.08 -2.04 -27.77
N ILE A 324 4.89 -1.42 -27.88
CA ILE A 324 4.50 -0.26 -27.06
C ILE A 324 4.12 -0.73 -25.64
N PHE A 325 3.64 -1.96 -25.49
CA PHE A 325 3.37 -2.62 -24.21
C PHE A 325 4.58 -2.67 -23.27
N SER A 326 5.80 -2.84 -23.80
CA SER A 326 7.02 -2.78 -22.99
C SER A 326 7.24 -1.42 -22.32
N ARG A 327 6.63 -0.35 -22.88
CA ARG A 327 6.61 1.01 -22.34
C ARG A 327 5.33 1.34 -21.56
N LEU A 328 4.36 0.43 -21.51
CA LEU A 328 3.20 0.50 -20.64
C LEU A 328 3.48 -0.31 -19.38
N PRO A 329 3.83 0.34 -18.26
CA PRO A 329 4.09 -0.34 -17.01
C PRO A 329 2.84 -1.06 -16.48
N CYS A 330 1.64 -0.61 -16.85
CA CYS A 330 0.36 -1.05 -16.28
C CYS A 330 0.04 -2.52 -16.58
N GLY A 331 -0.02 -2.90 -17.86
CA GLY A 331 -0.34 -4.28 -18.24
C GLY A 331 0.87 -5.20 -18.10
N ALA A 332 1.98 -4.82 -18.74
CA ALA A 332 3.13 -5.70 -18.88
C ALA A 332 3.81 -6.03 -17.54
N LYS A 333 3.91 -5.06 -16.59
CA LYS A 333 4.45 -5.38 -15.26
C LYS A 333 3.49 -6.24 -14.45
N LEU A 334 2.19 -5.94 -14.47
CA LEU A 334 1.19 -6.73 -13.77
C LEU A 334 1.23 -8.19 -14.25
N ILE A 335 1.17 -8.39 -15.57
CA ILE A 335 1.27 -9.71 -16.21
C ILE A 335 2.59 -10.38 -15.85
N LYS A 336 3.73 -9.67 -15.88
CA LYS A 336 5.02 -10.22 -15.48
C LYS A 336 5.00 -10.76 -14.05
N TYR A 337 4.46 -10.00 -13.10
CA TYR A 337 4.38 -10.45 -11.71
C TYR A 337 3.35 -11.56 -11.52
N PHE A 338 2.20 -11.48 -12.18
CA PHE A 338 1.20 -12.55 -12.17
C PHE A 338 1.78 -13.86 -12.71
N ASN A 339 2.52 -13.82 -13.81
CA ASN A 339 3.21 -14.99 -14.35
C ASN A 339 4.27 -15.56 -13.40
N LEU A 340 5.03 -14.68 -12.72
CA LEU A 340 6.04 -15.12 -11.73
C LEU A 340 5.42 -15.77 -10.50
N VAL A 341 4.24 -15.30 -10.09
CA VAL A 341 3.51 -15.80 -8.92
C VAL A 341 2.51 -16.90 -9.31
N LYS A 342 2.34 -17.17 -10.61
CA LYS A 342 1.28 -18.02 -11.20
C LYS A 342 -0.14 -17.60 -10.78
N LEU A 343 -0.38 -16.30 -10.70
CA LEU A 343 -1.69 -15.73 -10.36
C LEU A 343 -2.52 -15.48 -11.60
N ASP A 344 -3.80 -15.86 -11.55
CA ASP A 344 -4.82 -15.38 -12.47
C ASP A 344 -5.65 -14.27 -11.80
N ALA A 345 -5.75 -13.11 -12.46
CA ALA A 345 -6.50 -11.95 -12.00
C ALA A 345 -7.98 -12.26 -11.72
N ASN A 346 -8.55 -13.21 -12.46
CA ASN A 346 -9.95 -13.62 -12.32
C ASN A 346 -10.22 -14.45 -11.09
N LYS A 347 -9.17 -14.96 -10.45
CA LYS A 347 -9.24 -15.79 -9.25
C LYS A 347 -9.09 -14.98 -7.96
N ILE A 348 -8.88 -13.67 -8.06
CA ILE A 348 -8.83 -12.78 -6.89
C ILE A 348 -10.24 -12.63 -6.30
N ILE A 349 -10.39 -12.86 -5.00
CA ILE A 349 -11.69 -12.74 -4.30
C ILE A 349 -12.26 -11.32 -4.50
N PRO A 350 -13.50 -11.19 -4.99
CA PRO A 350 -14.14 -9.90 -5.18
C PRO A 350 -14.50 -9.26 -3.84
N THR A 351 -14.39 -7.94 -3.78
CA THR A 351 -14.80 -7.16 -2.61
C THR A 351 -16.33 -7.18 -2.49
N SER A 352 -16.82 -7.45 -1.28
CA SER A 352 -18.24 -7.36 -0.91
C SER A 352 -18.44 -6.24 0.11
N LEU A 353 -19.67 -5.74 0.23
CA LEU A 353 -20.03 -4.79 1.29
C LEU A 353 -20.07 -5.52 2.65
N PRO A 354 -19.74 -4.82 3.75
CA PRO A 354 -19.92 -5.39 5.08
C PRO A 354 -21.41 -5.64 5.36
N VAL A 355 -21.71 -6.76 6.01
CA VAL A 355 -23.07 -7.15 6.42
C VAL A 355 -23.30 -6.65 7.85
N SER A 356 -24.47 -6.06 8.11
CA SER A 356 -24.91 -5.78 9.48
C SER A 356 -25.55 -7.04 10.06
N TRP A 357 -25.01 -7.55 11.18
CA TRP A 357 -25.58 -8.72 11.83
C TRP A 357 -26.84 -8.41 12.65
N GLU A 358 -27.11 -7.13 12.92
CA GLU A 358 -28.31 -6.69 13.65
C GLU A 358 -29.61 -7.07 12.93
N ASP A 359 -29.56 -7.22 11.61
CA ASP A 359 -30.69 -7.60 10.76
C ASP A 359 -30.99 -9.11 10.83
N PHE A 360 -30.12 -9.92 11.46
CA PHE A 360 -30.20 -11.39 11.47
C PHE A 360 -30.31 -11.95 12.88
N SER A 361 -31.54 -12.06 13.40
CA SER A 361 -31.80 -12.64 14.73
C SER A 361 -31.49 -14.14 14.84
N ASN A 362 -31.28 -14.83 13.71
CA ASN A 362 -31.05 -16.27 13.61
C ASN A 362 -29.57 -16.65 13.42
N PHE A 363 -28.65 -15.69 13.58
CA PHE A 363 -27.21 -15.89 13.43
C PHE A 363 -26.46 -15.68 14.74
N PHE A 364 -25.58 -16.62 15.09
CA PHE A 364 -24.80 -16.53 16.34
C PHE A 364 -23.32 -16.89 16.11
N ILE A 365 -22.41 -16.07 16.67
CA ILE A 365 -20.98 -16.37 16.72
C ILE A 365 -20.57 -16.58 18.18
N ARG A 366 -20.22 -17.82 18.52
CA ARG A 366 -19.95 -18.24 19.90
C ARG A 366 -18.48 -18.54 20.11
N THR A 367 -17.77 -17.63 20.77
CA THR A 367 -16.31 -17.77 21.00
C THR A 367 -15.90 -17.98 22.45
N GLN A 368 -16.79 -17.68 23.41
CA GLN A 368 -16.56 -17.77 24.85
C GLN A 368 -17.84 -18.14 25.62
N ASP A 369 -18.84 -18.69 24.94
CA ASP A 369 -20.18 -18.91 25.50
C ASP A 369 -20.28 -20.24 26.24
N PHE A 370 -19.31 -21.14 26.02
CA PHE A 370 -19.31 -22.49 26.59
C PHE A 370 -18.03 -22.79 27.36
N ASP A 371 -18.13 -23.61 28.40
CA ASP A 371 -17.02 -23.94 29.30
C ASP A 371 -15.84 -24.60 28.55
N PHE A 372 -16.14 -25.47 27.58
CA PHE A 372 -15.11 -26.14 26.77
C PHE A 372 -14.28 -25.17 25.91
N GLN A 373 -14.66 -23.89 25.79
CA GLN A 373 -13.94 -22.90 24.99
C GLN A 373 -12.82 -22.19 25.79
N GLN A 374 -12.69 -22.47 27.09
CA GLN A 374 -11.67 -21.86 27.95
C GLN A 374 -10.28 -22.48 27.73
N LYS A 375 -9.28 -21.63 27.48
CA LYS A 375 -7.89 -22.07 27.18
C LYS A 375 -7.14 -22.70 28.35
N SER A 376 -7.64 -22.55 29.58
CA SER A 376 -6.96 -22.99 30.82
C SER A 376 -7.28 -24.43 31.22
N LEU A 377 -8.19 -25.11 30.52
CA LEU A 377 -8.65 -26.45 30.87
C LEU A 377 -7.73 -27.53 30.30
N VAL A 378 -7.59 -28.63 31.06
CA VAL A 378 -6.90 -29.85 30.61
C VAL A 378 -7.69 -30.50 29.48
N SER A 379 -7.00 -31.11 28.50
CA SER A 379 -7.64 -31.61 27.28
C SER A 379 -8.80 -32.58 27.53
N ASP A 380 -8.65 -33.48 28.51
CA ASP A 380 -9.68 -34.47 28.85
C ASP A 380 -10.94 -33.81 29.43
N VAL A 381 -10.79 -32.73 30.20
CA VAL A 381 -11.90 -31.97 30.78
C VAL A 381 -12.69 -31.28 29.67
N THR A 382 -11.98 -30.62 28.75
CA THR A 382 -12.58 -29.98 27.58
C THR A 382 -13.33 -30.97 26.69
N LYS A 383 -12.77 -32.17 26.50
CA LYS A 383 -13.41 -33.25 25.73
C LYS A 383 -14.69 -33.75 26.42
N HIS A 384 -14.66 -33.92 27.74
CA HIS A 384 -15.84 -34.31 28.50
C HIS A 384 -16.94 -33.23 28.41
N GLN A 385 -16.59 -31.97 28.65
CA GLN A 385 -17.53 -30.84 28.57
C GLN A 385 -18.12 -30.67 27.17
N PHE A 386 -17.33 -30.87 26.12
CA PHE A 386 -17.86 -30.87 24.75
C PHE A 386 -18.83 -32.04 24.52
N SER A 387 -18.53 -33.22 25.05
CA SER A 387 -19.40 -34.40 24.93
C SER A 387 -20.74 -34.20 25.66
N GLU A 388 -20.70 -33.55 26.82
CA GLU A 388 -21.88 -33.13 27.57
C GLU A 388 -22.67 -32.05 26.82
N PHE A 389 -22.02 -31.03 26.28
CA PHE A 389 -22.66 -30.04 25.42
C PHE A 389 -23.34 -30.71 24.22
N ARG A 390 -22.65 -31.66 23.56
CA ARG A 390 -23.12 -32.39 22.39
C ARG A 390 -24.37 -33.23 22.68
N SER A 391 -24.50 -33.78 23.89
CA SER A 391 -25.66 -34.60 24.29
C SER A 391 -26.93 -33.76 24.54
N HIS A 392 -26.77 -32.47 24.85
CA HIS A 392 -27.88 -31.53 25.05
C HIS A 392 -28.34 -30.84 23.76
N LEU A 393 -27.67 -31.07 22.63
CA LEU A 393 -28.07 -30.47 21.35
C LEU A 393 -29.34 -31.14 20.78
N PRO A 394 -30.23 -30.37 20.14
CA PRO A 394 -31.40 -30.92 19.46
C PRO A 394 -31.02 -31.99 18.41
N SER A 395 -31.83 -33.04 18.29
CA SER A 395 -31.57 -34.17 17.37
C SER A 395 -31.64 -33.78 15.89
N ASP A 396 -32.38 -32.72 15.57
CA ASP A 396 -32.56 -32.14 14.24
C ASP A 396 -31.45 -31.15 13.85
N MET A 397 -30.55 -30.79 14.77
CA MET A 397 -29.46 -29.86 14.49
C MET A 397 -28.36 -30.52 13.64
N ILE A 398 -28.01 -29.88 12.53
CA ILE A 398 -26.94 -30.34 11.64
C ILE A 398 -25.59 -29.80 12.10
N ILE A 399 -24.67 -30.71 12.40
CA ILE A 399 -23.31 -30.35 12.82
C ILE A 399 -22.34 -30.47 11.64
N LEU A 400 -21.68 -29.36 11.37
CA LEU A 400 -20.59 -29.25 10.41
C LEU A 400 -19.29 -28.99 11.16
N ALA A 401 -18.17 -29.46 10.62
CA ALA A 401 -16.84 -28.96 11.00
C ALA A 401 -16.05 -28.56 9.75
N SER A 402 -15.20 -27.55 9.90
CA SER A 402 -14.35 -27.08 8.82
C SER A 402 -12.95 -26.77 9.34
N ASP A 403 -11.95 -27.08 8.52
CA ASP A 403 -10.57 -26.73 8.84
C ASP A 403 -9.73 -26.53 7.55
N ALA A 404 -8.57 -25.91 7.69
CA ALA A 404 -7.59 -25.73 6.64
C ALA A 404 -6.17 -26.06 7.09
N SER A 405 -5.44 -26.73 6.22
CA SER A 405 -4.04 -27.10 6.46
C SER A 405 -3.12 -26.45 5.43
N LYS A 406 -1.93 -26.03 5.88
CA LYS A 406 -0.91 -25.44 5.02
C LYS A 406 0.44 -26.12 5.20
N SER A 407 1.04 -26.55 4.09
CA SER A 407 2.44 -26.96 3.99
C SER A 407 3.26 -25.90 3.26
N THR A 408 4.54 -26.17 3.01
CA THR A 408 5.39 -25.27 2.22
C THR A 408 4.92 -25.13 0.77
N ASN A 409 4.29 -26.19 0.23
CA ASN A 409 4.02 -26.32 -1.21
C ASN A 409 2.52 -26.38 -1.54
N ALA A 410 1.66 -26.62 -0.56
CA ALA A 410 0.22 -26.72 -0.77
C ALA A 410 -0.57 -26.12 0.41
N THR A 411 -1.78 -25.66 0.12
CA THR A 411 -2.78 -25.31 1.12
C THR A 411 -4.04 -26.09 0.77
N ALA A 412 -4.76 -26.62 1.76
CA ALA A 412 -5.95 -27.43 1.56
C ALA A 412 -7.01 -27.10 2.60
N ILE A 413 -8.26 -27.40 2.25
CA ILE A 413 -9.43 -27.15 3.09
C ILE A 413 -10.29 -28.40 3.18
N ALA A 414 -11.04 -28.50 4.26
CA ALA A 414 -12.01 -29.55 4.50
C ALA A 414 -13.29 -28.97 5.11
N ALA A 415 -14.42 -29.57 4.72
CA ALA A 415 -15.74 -29.35 5.30
C ALA A 415 -16.43 -30.70 5.44
N VAL A 416 -16.91 -31.02 6.64
CA VAL A 416 -17.50 -32.30 6.99
C VAL A 416 -18.90 -32.07 7.55
N ASN A 417 -19.88 -32.82 7.07
CA ASN A 417 -21.21 -32.87 7.66
C ASN A 417 -21.34 -34.17 8.46
N PHE A 418 -21.47 -34.07 9.79
CA PHE A 418 -21.53 -35.24 10.67
C PHE A 418 -22.90 -35.92 10.67
N SER A 419 -23.96 -35.21 10.31
CA SER A 419 -25.31 -35.78 10.21
C SER A 419 -25.44 -36.67 8.97
N THR A 420 -24.89 -36.25 7.82
CA THR A 420 -24.96 -37.00 6.55
C THR A 420 -23.70 -37.83 6.25
N LYS A 421 -22.60 -37.60 6.98
CA LYS A 421 -21.26 -38.17 6.75
C LYS A 421 -20.64 -37.79 5.40
N VAL A 422 -21.16 -36.74 4.74
CA VAL A 422 -20.60 -36.23 3.49
C VAL A 422 -19.41 -35.32 3.78
N ILE A 423 -18.35 -35.47 2.98
CA ILE A 423 -17.09 -34.73 3.13
C ILE A 423 -16.78 -34.01 1.81
N PHE A 424 -16.51 -32.71 1.90
CA PHE A 424 -15.89 -31.94 0.84
C PHE A 424 -14.47 -31.56 1.25
N LYS A 425 -13.49 -31.89 0.40
CA LYS A 425 -12.08 -31.59 0.65
C LYS A 425 -11.32 -31.38 -0.65
N GLY A 426 -10.22 -30.65 -0.58
CA GLY A 426 -9.30 -30.52 -1.70
C GLY A 426 -8.25 -29.44 -1.46
N SER A 427 -7.32 -29.32 -2.40
CA SER A 427 -6.33 -28.25 -2.35
C SER A 427 -6.93 -26.92 -2.81
N ILE A 428 -6.32 -25.83 -2.35
CA ILE A 428 -6.55 -24.48 -2.81
C ILE A 428 -5.24 -23.86 -3.25
N HIS A 429 -5.29 -22.68 -3.87
CA HIS A 429 -4.08 -21.98 -4.30
C HIS A 429 -3.09 -21.77 -3.12
N ASN A 430 -1.85 -22.27 -3.26
CA ASN A 430 -0.84 -22.35 -2.17
C ASN A 430 -0.45 -20.98 -1.54
N ILE A 431 -0.73 -19.90 -2.24
CA ILE A 431 -0.44 -18.54 -1.77
C ILE A 431 -1.30 -18.17 -0.56
N ASN A 432 -2.52 -18.69 -0.50
CA ASN A 432 -3.45 -18.37 0.58
C ASN A 432 -2.86 -18.70 1.94
N SER A 433 -2.96 -17.77 2.88
CA SER A 433 -2.59 -17.99 4.27
C SER A 433 -3.53 -19.00 4.93
N VAL A 434 -3.13 -19.52 6.10
CA VAL A 434 -4.00 -20.41 6.91
C VAL A 434 -5.31 -19.69 7.23
N PHE A 435 -5.25 -18.41 7.61
CA PHE A 435 -6.44 -17.58 7.84
C PHE A 435 -7.41 -17.57 6.64
N THR A 436 -6.90 -17.35 5.43
CA THR A 436 -7.73 -17.40 4.21
C THR A 436 -8.24 -18.81 3.92
N GLY A 437 -7.41 -19.84 4.15
CA GLY A 437 -7.81 -21.24 4.03
C GLY A 437 -8.99 -21.58 4.94
N GLU A 438 -8.90 -21.25 6.23
CA GLU A 438 -9.97 -21.48 7.22
C GLU A 438 -11.25 -20.72 6.84
N GLY A 439 -11.13 -19.46 6.39
CA GLY A 439 -12.28 -18.68 5.91
C GLY A 439 -12.94 -19.29 4.67
N LEU A 440 -12.15 -19.85 3.74
CA LEU A 440 -12.65 -20.58 2.58
C LEU A 440 -13.26 -21.94 2.96
N ALA A 441 -12.71 -22.61 3.98
CA ALA A 441 -13.27 -23.86 4.52
C ALA A 441 -14.66 -23.63 5.12
N LEU A 442 -14.83 -22.55 5.89
CA LEU A 442 -16.13 -22.11 6.41
C LEU A 442 -17.10 -21.78 5.27
N ALA A 443 -16.66 -21.00 4.28
CA ALA A 443 -17.49 -20.67 3.12
C ALA A 443 -17.89 -21.92 2.33
N LEU A 444 -16.99 -22.90 2.19
CA LEU A 444 -17.27 -24.19 1.55
C LEU A 444 -18.33 -24.98 2.34
N ALA A 445 -18.18 -25.09 3.67
CA ALA A 445 -19.12 -25.79 4.53
C ALA A 445 -20.52 -25.19 4.43
N ILE A 446 -20.63 -23.86 4.55
CA ILE A 446 -21.89 -23.14 4.46
C ILE A 446 -22.51 -23.33 3.07
N SER A 447 -21.79 -22.95 2.01
CA SER A 447 -22.35 -22.97 0.65
C SER A 447 -22.74 -24.36 0.14
N LYS A 448 -22.13 -25.45 0.63
CA LYS A 448 -22.41 -26.82 0.18
C LYS A 448 -23.43 -27.56 1.03
N PHE A 449 -23.57 -27.24 2.31
CA PHE A 449 -24.41 -28.01 3.23
C PHE A 449 -25.66 -27.27 3.70
N THR A 450 -25.76 -25.95 3.55
CA THR A 450 -26.96 -25.22 3.96
C THR A 450 -28.12 -25.44 3.00
N CYS A 451 -29.24 -25.91 3.55
CA CYS A 451 -30.51 -26.18 2.89
C CYS A 451 -31.63 -25.44 3.62
N GLU A 452 -32.81 -25.39 2.99
CA GLU A 452 -33.99 -24.70 3.51
C GLU A 452 -34.46 -25.29 4.85
N PHE A 453 -34.87 -24.40 5.77
CA PHE A 453 -35.56 -24.72 7.03
C PHE A 453 -34.82 -25.63 8.03
N GLN A 454 -33.49 -25.74 7.95
CA GLN A 454 -32.67 -26.52 8.89
C GLN A 454 -31.85 -25.63 9.84
N ASP A 455 -31.52 -26.17 11.02
CA ASP A 455 -30.67 -25.52 12.03
C ASP A 455 -29.23 -26.04 11.94
N TYR A 456 -28.26 -25.14 11.77
CA TYR A 456 -26.85 -25.49 11.54
C TYR A 456 -25.93 -25.03 12.69
N MET A 457 -25.03 -25.91 13.12
CA MET A 457 -23.87 -25.59 13.95
C MET A 457 -22.59 -25.90 13.17
N ILE A 458 -21.69 -24.93 13.06
CA ILE A 458 -20.38 -25.11 12.45
C ILE A 458 -19.30 -24.97 13.50
N LEU A 459 -18.52 -26.05 13.67
CA LEU A 459 -17.37 -26.11 14.56
C LEU A 459 -16.11 -25.71 13.79
N THR A 460 -15.33 -24.79 14.36
CA THR A 460 -14.05 -24.35 13.80
C THR A 460 -13.10 -23.90 14.91
N ASP A 461 -11.82 -24.18 14.75
CA ASP A 461 -10.76 -23.66 15.61
C ASP A 461 -10.22 -22.29 15.17
N SER A 462 -10.75 -21.73 14.07
CA SER A 462 -10.35 -20.42 13.58
C SER A 462 -10.98 -19.28 14.38
N LYS A 463 -10.52 -19.07 15.62
CA LYS A 463 -10.93 -17.92 16.44
C LYS A 463 -10.65 -16.59 15.73
N SER A 464 -9.61 -16.53 14.88
CA SER A 464 -9.30 -15.37 14.06
C SER A 464 -10.42 -15.02 13.06
N ASN A 465 -10.94 -15.99 12.30
CA ASN A 465 -12.03 -15.72 11.35
C ASN A 465 -13.32 -15.32 12.07
N LEU A 466 -13.64 -15.97 13.19
CA LEU A 466 -14.81 -15.61 13.99
C LEU A 466 -14.69 -14.18 14.55
N SER A 467 -13.54 -13.81 15.11
CA SER A 467 -13.30 -12.45 15.60
C SER A 467 -13.35 -11.38 14.50
N ALA A 468 -12.92 -11.72 13.28
CA ALA A 468 -12.96 -10.83 12.13
C ALA A 468 -14.40 -10.64 11.61
N LEU A 469 -15.23 -11.68 11.66
CA LEU A 469 -16.67 -11.60 11.33
C LEU A 469 -17.44 -10.77 12.35
N SER A 470 -17.18 -10.94 13.65
CA SER A 470 -17.85 -10.16 14.70
C SER A 470 -17.55 -8.67 14.60
N ASN A 471 -16.36 -8.28 14.11
CA ASN A 471 -15.93 -6.87 13.98
C ASN A 471 -15.86 -6.42 12.51
N ILE A 472 -16.82 -6.87 11.69
CA ILE A 472 -16.82 -6.63 10.25
C ILE A 472 -16.95 -5.15 9.91
N ASN A 473 -16.12 -4.68 8.98
CA ASN A 473 -16.17 -3.33 8.45
C ASN A 473 -15.58 -3.28 7.03
N PHE A 474 -15.63 -2.13 6.37
CA PHE A 474 -15.12 -1.97 4.99
C PHE A 474 -13.63 -2.30 4.80
N HIS A 475 -12.84 -2.26 5.87
CA HIS A 475 -11.41 -2.58 5.88
C HIS A 475 -11.11 -4.02 6.33
N SER A 476 -12.13 -4.82 6.66
CA SER A 476 -11.95 -6.23 6.95
C SER A 476 -11.32 -6.97 5.76
N PRO A 477 -10.55 -8.05 6.01
CA PRO A 477 -9.96 -8.87 4.95
C PRO A 477 -11.01 -9.31 3.94
N LYS A 478 -10.64 -9.38 2.65
CA LYS A 478 -11.64 -9.71 1.61
C LYS A 478 -12.24 -11.10 1.74
N ILE A 479 -11.51 -12.06 2.32
CA ILE A 479 -12.07 -13.36 2.67
C ILE A 479 -13.18 -13.24 3.73
N THR A 480 -13.03 -12.36 4.73
CA THR A 480 -14.05 -12.13 5.77
C THR A 480 -15.31 -11.49 5.16
N LEU A 481 -15.16 -10.51 4.28
CA LEU A 481 -16.30 -9.90 3.57
C LEU A 481 -17.01 -10.90 2.66
N PHE A 482 -16.25 -11.75 1.97
CA PHE A 482 -16.78 -12.82 1.14
C PHE A 482 -17.54 -13.85 1.98
N LEU A 483 -16.96 -14.31 3.10
CA LEU A 483 -17.59 -15.23 4.04
C LEU A 483 -18.87 -14.63 4.62
N ALA A 484 -18.87 -13.34 5.00
CA ALA A 484 -20.06 -12.68 5.50
C ALA A 484 -21.20 -12.64 4.47
N ARG A 485 -20.88 -12.40 3.19
CA ARG A 485 -21.86 -12.49 2.10
C ARG A 485 -22.43 -13.91 1.95
N VAL A 486 -21.58 -14.93 2.05
CA VAL A 486 -22.01 -16.35 1.99
C VAL A 486 -22.92 -16.68 3.18
N ILE A 487 -22.59 -16.20 4.38
CA ILE A 487 -23.43 -16.34 5.58
C ILE A 487 -24.78 -15.65 5.39
N ALA A 488 -24.80 -14.39 4.94
CA ALA A 488 -26.04 -13.64 4.72
C ALA A 488 -26.99 -14.36 3.74
N HIS A 489 -26.45 -14.91 2.65
CA HIS A 489 -27.22 -15.73 1.71
C HIS A 489 -27.72 -17.04 2.35
N ALA A 490 -26.91 -17.70 3.18
CA ALA A 490 -27.36 -18.90 3.89
C ALA A 490 -28.48 -18.58 4.90
N LEU A 491 -28.40 -17.44 5.59
CA LEU A 491 -29.39 -17.00 6.57
C LEU A 491 -30.75 -16.66 5.95
N SER A 492 -30.81 -16.31 4.66
CA SER A 492 -32.08 -16.16 3.94
C SER A 492 -32.76 -17.49 3.59
N ILE A 493 -32.08 -18.62 3.81
CA ILE A 493 -32.52 -19.97 3.39
C ILE A 493 -32.71 -20.89 4.61
N CYS A 494 -31.71 -20.95 5.48
CA CYS A 494 -31.73 -21.80 6.67
C CYS A 494 -32.54 -21.18 7.82
N LYS A 495 -32.94 -22.02 8.78
CA LYS A 495 -33.69 -21.57 9.95
C LYS A 495 -32.78 -20.82 10.93
N SER A 496 -31.63 -21.40 11.26
CA SER A 496 -30.58 -20.73 12.04
C SER A 496 -29.19 -21.23 11.70
N LEU A 497 -28.18 -20.39 11.93
CA LEU A 497 -26.77 -20.72 11.72
C LEU A 497 -25.93 -20.25 12.91
N GLN A 498 -25.20 -21.17 13.52
CA GLN A 498 -24.30 -20.90 14.64
C GLN A 498 -22.86 -21.26 14.27
N LEU A 499 -21.94 -20.31 14.43
CA LEU A 499 -20.51 -20.56 14.32
C LEU A 499 -19.92 -20.69 15.72
N VAL A 500 -19.35 -21.85 16.04
CA VAL A 500 -18.86 -22.18 17.39
C VAL A 500 -17.37 -22.44 17.34
N TYR A 501 -16.63 -21.69 18.16
CA TYR A 501 -15.20 -21.91 18.34
C TYR A 501 -14.94 -23.23 19.09
N THR A 502 -14.04 -24.07 18.55
CA THR A 502 -13.57 -25.30 19.20
C THR A 502 -12.05 -25.26 19.37
N PRO A 503 -11.49 -25.49 20.57
CA PRO A 503 -10.04 -25.54 20.74
C PRO A 503 -9.37 -26.63 19.90
N ALA A 504 -8.26 -26.28 19.24
CA ALA A 504 -7.47 -27.20 18.42
C ALA A 504 -6.66 -28.19 19.27
N HIS A 505 -6.52 -29.44 18.79
CA HIS A 505 -5.71 -30.51 19.38
C HIS A 505 -6.10 -30.92 20.81
N VAL A 506 -7.41 -30.95 21.09
CA VAL A 506 -7.97 -31.26 22.42
C VAL A 506 -8.77 -32.58 22.44
N GLY A 507 -8.74 -33.40 21.39
CA GLY A 507 -9.48 -34.67 21.38
C GLY A 507 -10.95 -34.55 20.99
N ILE A 508 -11.41 -33.38 20.52
CA ILE A 508 -12.77 -33.18 20.00
C ILE A 508 -12.84 -33.82 18.62
N HIS A 509 -13.58 -34.93 18.53
CA HIS A 509 -13.65 -35.80 17.36
C HIS A 509 -13.97 -35.04 16.07
N GLU A 510 -14.95 -34.13 16.10
CA GLU A 510 -15.39 -33.39 14.93
C GLU A 510 -14.30 -32.46 14.37
N ASN A 511 -13.60 -31.74 15.26
CA ASN A 511 -12.53 -30.83 14.87
C ASN A 511 -11.29 -31.59 14.40
N GLU A 512 -10.89 -32.65 15.12
CA GLU A 512 -9.75 -33.50 14.73
C GLU A 512 -9.98 -34.24 13.41
N CYS A 513 -11.23 -34.64 13.15
CA CYS A 513 -11.62 -35.21 11.87
C CYS A 513 -11.42 -34.19 10.73
N ALA A 514 -11.90 -32.96 10.89
CA ALA A 514 -11.71 -31.90 9.90
C ALA A 514 -10.22 -31.59 9.65
N ASP A 515 -9.40 -31.48 10.70
CA ASP A 515 -7.95 -31.25 10.62
C ASP A 515 -7.22 -32.39 9.90
N THR A 516 -7.53 -33.63 10.26
CA THR A 516 -6.95 -34.81 9.59
C THR A 516 -7.33 -34.85 8.11
N ILE A 517 -8.58 -34.52 7.77
CA ILE A 517 -9.05 -34.48 6.39
C ILE A 517 -8.36 -33.36 5.62
N ALA A 518 -8.21 -32.16 6.20
CA ALA A 518 -7.52 -31.03 5.59
C ALA A 518 -6.03 -31.35 5.33
N LYS A 519 -5.35 -31.96 6.29
CA LYS A 519 -3.95 -32.44 6.13
C LYS A 519 -3.82 -33.47 5.01
N ASN A 520 -4.72 -34.44 4.94
CA ASN A 520 -4.73 -35.44 3.88
C ASN A 520 -5.09 -34.85 2.50
N ALA A 521 -5.79 -33.72 2.47
CA ALA A 521 -6.19 -33.04 1.24
C ALA A 521 -5.08 -32.18 0.60
N LEU A 522 -3.90 -32.05 1.22
CA LEU A 522 -2.76 -31.30 0.66
C LEU A 522 -2.32 -31.81 -0.71
N ASN A 523 -2.49 -33.12 -0.97
CA ASN A 523 -2.14 -33.75 -2.24
C ASN A 523 -3.36 -33.97 -3.17
N SER A 524 -4.53 -33.47 -2.78
CA SER A 524 -5.76 -33.58 -3.57
C SER A 524 -5.80 -32.54 -4.70
N PRO A 525 -6.63 -32.75 -5.75
CA PRO A 525 -6.83 -31.74 -6.80
C PRO A 525 -7.35 -30.42 -6.23
N CYS A 526 -7.07 -29.33 -6.94
CA CYS A 526 -7.52 -28.00 -6.56
C CYS A 526 -9.04 -27.90 -6.71
N ILE A 527 -9.75 -27.64 -5.61
CA ILE A 527 -11.22 -27.52 -5.60
C ILE A 527 -11.68 -26.06 -5.64
N LEU A 528 -10.86 -25.15 -5.14
CA LEU A 528 -11.13 -23.72 -5.13
C LEU A 528 -9.85 -22.97 -5.43
N ASP A 529 -9.89 -22.21 -6.52
CA ASP A 529 -8.73 -21.46 -6.98
C ASP A 529 -8.77 -20.00 -6.52
N TRP A 530 -9.68 -19.64 -5.59
CA TRP A 530 -9.81 -18.28 -5.06
C TRP A 530 -8.58 -17.84 -4.28
N ILE A 531 -8.17 -16.58 -4.47
CA ILE A 531 -6.97 -16.00 -3.85
C ILE A 531 -7.34 -14.71 -3.14
N SER A 532 -6.94 -14.59 -1.87
CA SER A 532 -7.08 -13.33 -1.13
C SER A 532 -6.18 -12.24 -1.76
N PRO A 533 -6.70 -11.01 -1.99
CA PRO A 533 -5.90 -9.87 -2.42
C PRO A 533 -4.73 -9.55 -1.47
N GLU A 534 -4.93 -9.74 -0.17
CA GLU A 534 -3.92 -9.54 0.88
C GLU A 534 -2.79 -10.57 0.74
N ASP A 535 -3.13 -11.85 0.53
CA ASP A 535 -2.17 -12.93 0.34
C ASP A 535 -1.40 -12.78 -0.99
N ALA A 536 -2.09 -12.45 -2.08
CA ALA A 536 -1.48 -12.15 -3.37
C ALA A 536 -0.49 -10.99 -3.27
N THR A 537 -0.86 -9.93 -2.53
CA THR A 537 0.02 -8.78 -2.29
C THR A 537 1.25 -9.17 -1.48
N SER A 538 1.06 -9.96 -0.41
CA SER A 538 2.15 -10.47 0.42
C SER A 538 3.14 -11.31 -0.37
N GLU A 539 2.67 -12.19 -1.26
CA GLU A 539 3.54 -13.02 -2.08
C GLU A 539 4.33 -12.19 -3.11
N CYS A 540 3.69 -11.21 -3.74
CA CYS A 540 4.39 -10.26 -4.61
C CYS A 540 5.51 -9.51 -3.86
N TYR A 541 5.30 -9.18 -2.58
CA TYR A 541 6.31 -8.51 -1.76
C TYR A 541 7.50 -9.42 -1.46
N LYS A 542 7.28 -10.72 -1.24
CA LYS A 542 8.37 -11.70 -1.08
C LYS A 542 9.24 -11.78 -2.33
N ILE A 543 8.63 -11.79 -3.52
CA ILE A 543 9.39 -11.76 -4.79
C ILE A 543 10.21 -10.48 -4.92
N ILE A 544 9.64 -9.34 -4.55
CA ILE A 544 10.35 -8.06 -4.57
C ILE A 544 11.54 -8.08 -3.62
N GLN A 545 11.37 -8.64 -2.42
CA GLN A 545 12.46 -8.80 -1.46
C GLN A 545 13.55 -9.73 -2.00
N LYS A 546 13.16 -10.88 -2.56
CA LYS A 546 14.08 -11.82 -3.21
C LYS A 546 14.90 -11.14 -4.30
N ARG A 547 14.28 -10.33 -5.17
CA ARG A 547 15.01 -9.55 -6.18
C ARG A 547 16.00 -8.55 -5.58
N GLN A 548 15.67 -7.92 -4.45
CA GLN A 548 16.60 -7.04 -3.76
C GLN A 548 17.78 -7.82 -3.18
N ASP A 549 17.54 -9.04 -2.70
CA ASP A 549 18.59 -9.95 -2.23
C ASP A 549 19.43 -10.49 -3.39
N ASP A 550 18.85 -10.79 -4.55
CA ASP A 550 19.58 -11.19 -5.77
C ASP A 550 20.53 -10.06 -6.22
N ILE A 551 20.07 -8.79 -6.17
CA ILE A 551 20.92 -7.61 -6.45
C ILE A 551 22.11 -7.53 -5.48
N TRP A 552 21.91 -7.89 -4.21
CA TRP A 552 22.98 -7.96 -3.22
C TRP A 552 23.95 -9.09 -3.55
N GLN A 553 23.46 -10.29 -3.80
CA GLN A 553 24.24 -11.49 -4.11
C GLN A 553 25.09 -11.35 -5.37
N GLN A 554 24.56 -10.70 -6.41
CA GLN A 554 25.29 -10.41 -7.66
C GLN A 554 26.31 -9.29 -7.51
N SER A 555 26.29 -8.53 -6.40
CA SER A 555 27.24 -7.46 -6.19
C SER A 555 28.60 -8.00 -5.76
N LYS A 556 29.67 -7.39 -6.27
CA LYS A 556 31.06 -7.68 -5.85
C LYS A 556 31.32 -7.48 -4.35
N TYR A 557 30.39 -6.83 -3.63
CA TYR A 557 30.49 -6.56 -2.20
C TYR A 557 29.89 -7.67 -1.34
N CYS A 558 29.10 -8.61 -1.91
CA CYS A 558 28.45 -9.66 -1.14
C CYS A 558 29.47 -10.51 -0.38
N VAL A 559 30.50 -11.00 -1.07
CA VAL A 559 31.56 -11.85 -0.49
C VAL A 559 32.38 -11.07 0.53
N GLN A 560 32.70 -9.80 0.25
CA GLN A 560 33.52 -8.97 1.12
C GLN A 560 32.80 -8.52 2.40
N PHE A 561 31.46 -8.56 2.44
CA PHE A 561 30.65 -8.03 3.55
C PHE A 561 29.57 -9.02 4.01
N GLN A 562 29.86 -10.32 4.02
CA GLN A 562 28.90 -11.38 4.37
C GLN A 562 28.25 -11.20 5.74
N TRP A 563 28.95 -10.59 6.72
CA TRP A 563 28.37 -10.29 8.04
C TRP A 563 27.13 -9.38 7.98
N LEU A 564 26.95 -8.61 6.89
CA LEU A 564 25.75 -7.79 6.70
C LEU A 564 24.48 -8.62 6.47
N ASP A 565 24.58 -9.91 6.13
CA ASP A 565 23.42 -10.79 5.96
C ASP A 565 22.71 -11.05 7.29
N VAL A 566 23.47 -11.20 8.38
CA VAL A 566 22.94 -11.42 9.73
C VAL A 566 22.78 -10.12 10.54
N PHE A 567 23.42 -9.03 10.11
CA PHE A 567 23.39 -7.75 10.81
C PHE A 567 21.98 -7.15 10.90
N ASN A 568 21.60 -6.68 12.10
CA ASN A 568 20.32 -5.99 12.33
C ASN A 568 20.52 -4.69 13.12
N PHE A 569 20.56 -3.57 12.40
CA PHE A 569 20.68 -2.24 13.01
C PHE A 569 19.56 -1.91 14.01
N ARG A 570 18.38 -2.53 13.90
CA ARG A 570 17.25 -2.27 14.82
C ARG A 570 17.50 -2.79 16.23
N LYS A 571 18.44 -3.73 16.41
CA LYS A 571 18.85 -4.25 17.72
C LYS A 571 19.91 -3.38 18.40
N ILE A 572 20.41 -2.35 17.73
CA ILE A 572 21.43 -1.45 18.28
C ILE A 572 20.74 -0.35 19.09
N THR A 573 21.12 -0.24 20.36
CA THR A 573 20.67 0.82 21.25
C THR A 573 21.90 1.58 21.73
N LEU A 574 22.28 2.62 20.99
CA LEU A 574 23.45 3.46 21.27
C LEU A 574 23.11 4.93 21.06
N PRO A 575 23.79 5.85 21.78
CA PRO A 575 23.80 7.26 21.43
C PRO A 575 24.22 7.46 19.96
N ARG A 576 23.60 8.43 19.29
CA ARG A 576 23.75 8.65 17.83
C ARG A 576 25.20 8.66 17.36
N ARG A 577 26.10 9.36 18.06
CA ARG A 577 27.52 9.41 17.69
C ARG A 577 28.15 8.01 17.63
N LEU A 578 27.92 7.19 18.67
CA LEU A 578 28.45 5.84 18.77
C LEU A 578 27.79 4.89 17.75
N GLU A 579 26.48 5.05 17.53
CA GLU A 579 25.74 4.33 16.48
C GLU A 579 26.35 4.59 15.09
N VAL A 580 26.64 5.85 14.75
CA VAL A 580 27.25 6.17 13.45
C VAL A 580 28.67 5.63 13.34
N LEU A 581 29.46 5.68 14.41
CA LEU A 581 30.81 5.11 14.40
C LEU A 581 30.79 3.61 14.14
N ILE A 582 29.92 2.86 14.81
CA ILE A 582 29.81 1.41 14.58
C ILE A 582 29.29 1.12 13.18
N LEU A 583 28.30 1.87 12.67
CA LEU A 583 27.80 1.71 11.29
C LEU A 583 28.89 1.99 10.24
N ARG A 584 29.74 3.00 10.46
CA ARG A 584 30.88 3.29 9.58
C ARG A 584 31.96 2.23 9.66
N PHE A 585 32.20 1.67 10.85
CA PHE A 585 33.12 0.55 11.03
C PHE A 585 32.63 -0.67 10.24
N ILE A 586 31.40 -1.14 10.48
CA ILE A 586 30.84 -2.35 9.82
C ILE A 586 30.82 -2.23 8.29
N THR A 587 30.66 -1.01 7.76
CA THR A 587 30.65 -0.73 6.32
C THR A 587 32.02 -0.41 5.73
N LYS A 588 33.10 -0.52 6.51
CA LYS A 588 34.47 -0.13 6.13
C LYS A 588 34.55 1.29 5.55
N THR A 589 33.78 2.22 6.14
CA THR A 589 33.67 3.61 5.67
C THR A 589 34.11 4.65 6.70
N LEU A 590 34.88 4.24 7.71
CA LEU A 590 35.57 5.18 8.58
C LEU A 590 36.48 6.13 7.74
N PRO A 591 36.61 7.40 8.13
CA PRO A 591 37.44 8.37 7.42
C PRO A 591 38.93 8.16 7.71
N VAL A 592 39.49 7.07 7.15
CA VAL A 592 40.92 6.72 7.18
C VAL A 592 41.65 7.29 5.96
N ASN A 593 42.96 7.53 6.03
CA ASN A 593 43.72 8.24 4.98
C ASN A 593 43.61 7.55 3.62
N ALA A 594 43.62 6.21 3.56
CA ALA A 594 43.49 5.50 2.29
C ALA A 594 42.15 5.80 1.58
N VAL A 595 41.08 6.07 2.34
CA VAL A 595 39.76 6.44 1.80
C VAL A 595 39.69 7.93 1.49
N LEU A 596 40.22 8.77 2.39
CA LEU A 596 40.22 10.22 2.23
C LEU A 596 41.09 10.67 1.04
N HIS A 597 42.23 10.01 0.81
CA HIS A 597 43.12 10.26 -0.33
C HIS A 597 42.41 9.92 -1.66
N LYS A 598 41.69 8.79 -1.72
CA LYS A 598 40.84 8.46 -2.87
C LYS A 598 39.75 9.51 -3.12
N CYS A 599 39.32 10.21 -2.08
CA CYS A 599 38.37 11.32 -2.17
C CYS A 599 39.04 12.69 -2.38
N ARG A 600 40.37 12.76 -2.51
CA ARG A 600 41.16 13.99 -2.64
C ARG A 600 40.97 14.97 -1.47
N LEU A 601 40.84 14.43 -0.26
CA LEU A 601 40.70 15.20 0.99
C LEU A 601 41.99 15.27 1.81
N VAL A 602 42.97 14.42 1.49
CA VAL A 602 44.32 14.38 2.07
C VAL A 602 45.33 14.06 0.98
N ASP A 603 46.58 14.48 1.16
CA ASP A 603 47.64 14.37 0.14
C ASP A 603 48.30 12.98 0.08
N SER A 604 48.24 12.21 1.16
CA SER A 604 48.82 10.86 1.22
C SER A 604 47.81 9.83 1.75
N PRO A 605 47.77 8.60 1.19
CA PRO A 605 46.96 7.50 1.72
C PRO A 605 47.57 6.84 2.96
N ASP A 606 48.81 7.17 3.32
CA ASP A 606 49.60 6.41 4.27
C ASP A 606 49.43 6.88 5.72
N CYS A 607 49.72 5.97 6.64
CA CYS A 607 49.80 6.27 8.06
C CYS A 607 51.07 7.09 8.34
N GLY A 608 50.93 8.21 9.06
CA GLY A 608 52.07 9.06 9.41
C GLY A 608 53.11 8.39 10.33
N THR A 609 52.79 7.26 10.96
CA THR A 609 53.72 6.49 11.82
C THR A 609 54.25 5.26 11.12
N CYS A 610 53.40 4.49 10.43
CA CYS A 610 53.77 3.20 9.84
C CYS A 610 54.21 3.30 8.36
N LEU A 611 53.97 4.44 7.70
CA LEU A 611 54.29 4.67 6.28
C LEU A 611 53.69 3.65 5.30
N ILE A 612 52.57 3.03 5.67
CA ILE A 612 51.79 2.13 4.81
C ILE A 612 50.35 2.64 4.68
N PRO A 613 49.59 2.22 3.64
CA PRO A 613 48.23 2.69 3.41
C PRO A 613 47.33 2.49 4.63
N GLU A 614 46.74 3.58 5.10
CA GLU A 614 45.93 3.55 6.31
C GLU A 614 44.51 3.07 6.01
N THR A 615 44.27 1.77 6.18
CA THR A 615 42.95 1.13 6.05
C THR A 615 42.26 0.93 7.40
N CYS A 616 40.98 0.52 7.38
CA CYS A 616 40.28 0.12 8.60
C CYS A 616 40.95 -1.11 9.25
N GLU A 617 41.42 -2.07 8.44
CA GLU A 617 42.17 -3.23 8.91
C GLU A 617 43.51 -2.82 9.54
N HIS A 618 44.29 -1.97 8.87
CA HIS A 618 45.55 -1.46 9.42
C HIS A 618 45.33 -0.78 10.78
N LEU A 619 44.34 0.12 10.84
CA LEU A 619 44.04 0.88 12.05
C LEU A 619 43.78 -0.04 13.25
N ILE A 620 42.94 -1.07 13.10
CA ILE A 620 42.53 -1.94 14.23
C ILE A 620 43.44 -3.13 14.46
N LEU A 621 44.09 -3.68 13.44
CA LEU A 621 44.84 -4.94 13.55
C LEU A 621 46.36 -4.78 13.69
N SER A 622 46.98 -3.75 13.10
CA SER A 622 48.45 -3.71 12.96
C SER A 622 49.14 -2.36 13.18
N CYS A 623 48.43 -1.23 13.20
CA CYS A 623 49.04 0.09 13.38
C CYS A 623 49.69 0.27 14.76
N SER A 624 51.00 0.47 14.82
CA SER A 624 51.75 0.62 16.09
C SER A 624 51.30 1.80 16.94
N LYS A 625 50.77 2.86 16.31
CA LYS A 625 50.21 4.03 17.01
C LYS A 625 49.08 3.68 17.99
N TYR A 626 48.36 2.58 17.75
CA TYR A 626 47.16 2.20 18.52
C TYR A 626 47.34 0.90 19.32
N ASP A 627 48.58 0.50 19.63
CA ASP A 627 48.86 -0.76 20.33
C ASP A 627 48.19 -0.84 21.71
N LEU A 628 48.30 0.21 22.53
CA LEU A 628 47.63 0.26 23.86
C LEU A 628 46.11 0.10 23.75
N ALA A 629 45.48 0.77 22.77
CA ALA A 629 44.05 0.63 22.54
C ALA A 629 43.70 -0.79 22.06
N ARG A 630 44.55 -1.40 21.22
CA ARG A 630 44.37 -2.77 20.72
C ARG A 630 44.53 -3.81 21.84
N ASP A 631 45.41 -3.58 22.81
CA ASP A 631 45.56 -4.49 23.95
C ASP A 631 44.33 -4.46 24.86
N SER A 632 43.74 -3.29 25.07
CA SER A 632 42.44 -3.17 25.74
C SER A 632 41.32 -3.88 24.96
N LEU A 633 41.31 -3.74 23.63
CA LEU A 633 40.37 -4.47 22.75
C LEU A 633 40.53 -5.99 22.92
N ARG A 634 41.75 -6.52 22.85
CA ARG A 634 42.05 -7.96 23.02
C ARG A 634 41.64 -8.45 24.41
N ALA A 635 41.97 -7.70 25.46
CA ALA A 635 41.59 -8.04 26.84
C ALA A 635 40.07 -8.14 27.01
N SER A 636 39.32 -7.21 26.42
CA SER A 636 37.85 -7.21 26.50
C SER A 636 37.17 -8.35 25.74
N LEU A 637 37.82 -8.88 24.70
CA LEU A 637 37.28 -9.94 23.83
C LEU A 637 37.77 -11.34 24.22
N GLY A 638 38.84 -11.44 25.01
CA GLY A 638 39.37 -12.70 25.52
C GLY A 638 39.95 -13.64 24.45
N CYS A 639 40.29 -13.14 23.27
CA CYS A 639 40.77 -13.96 22.15
C CYS A 639 41.90 -13.32 21.33
N ILE A 640 42.77 -14.19 20.80
CA ILE A 640 43.79 -13.91 19.78
C ILE A 640 43.79 -15.13 18.83
N PRO A 641 43.78 -14.96 17.49
CA PRO A 641 43.90 -13.73 16.71
C PRO A 641 42.56 -13.06 16.33
N LEU A 642 42.58 -11.73 16.17
CA LEU A 642 41.44 -10.93 15.71
C LEU A 642 41.48 -10.81 14.18
N SER A 643 40.39 -11.14 13.49
CA SER A 643 40.17 -10.76 12.09
C SER A 643 39.12 -9.65 12.00
N TYR A 644 39.22 -8.79 11.00
CA TYR A 644 38.25 -7.70 10.82
C TYR A 644 36.84 -8.25 10.60
N ASP A 645 36.72 -9.30 9.80
CA ASP A 645 35.45 -9.92 9.47
C ASP A 645 34.80 -10.55 10.71
N TRP A 646 35.60 -11.19 11.58
CA TRP A 646 35.12 -11.68 12.87
C TRP A 646 34.69 -10.55 13.81
N LEU A 647 35.38 -9.40 13.80
CA LEU A 647 34.96 -8.23 14.58
C LEU A 647 33.63 -7.66 14.09
N CYS A 648 33.34 -7.74 12.79
CA CYS A 648 32.08 -7.28 12.21
C CYS A 648 30.93 -8.28 12.33
N ASP A 649 31.22 -9.57 12.54
CA ASP A 649 30.20 -10.57 12.78
C ASP A 649 29.67 -10.54 14.22
N PHE A 650 28.44 -10.04 14.38
CA PHE A 650 27.75 -9.94 15.67
C PHE A 650 26.81 -11.10 15.97
N SER A 651 26.88 -12.20 15.21
CA SER A 651 26.15 -13.44 15.50
C SER A 651 26.43 -13.95 16.91
N PHE A 652 27.68 -13.85 17.37
CA PHE A 652 28.14 -14.24 18.71
C PHE A 652 28.68 -13.05 19.49
N ASN A 653 28.26 -12.92 20.76
CA ASN A 653 28.72 -11.86 21.69
C ASN A 653 28.63 -10.43 21.13
N GLY A 654 27.64 -10.14 20.28
CA GLY A 654 27.53 -8.86 19.56
C GLY A 654 27.57 -7.62 20.44
N SER A 655 26.89 -7.63 21.61
CA SER A 655 26.92 -6.49 22.56
C SER A 655 28.33 -6.24 23.13
N LEU A 656 29.07 -7.31 23.43
CA LEU A 656 30.44 -7.22 23.92
C LEU A 656 31.37 -6.70 22.82
N LYS A 657 31.28 -7.27 21.61
CA LYS A 657 32.05 -6.82 20.43
C LYS A 657 31.83 -5.34 20.12
N ILE A 658 30.58 -4.89 20.10
CA ILE A 658 30.26 -3.48 19.86
C ILE A 658 30.89 -2.58 20.91
N ARG A 659 30.77 -2.91 22.21
CA ARG A 659 31.38 -2.13 23.29
C ARG A 659 32.91 -2.08 23.18
N ALA A 660 33.54 -3.22 22.92
CA ALA A 660 34.98 -3.36 22.75
C ALA A 660 35.50 -2.52 21.56
N ILE A 661 34.86 -2.62 20.40
CA ILE A 661 35.20 -1.84 19.19
C ILE A 661 35.03 -0.34 19.44
N LEU A 662 33.92 0.07 20.08
CA LEU A 662 33.70 1.48 20.39
C LEU A 662 34.73 2.02 21.39
N ALA A 663 35.09 1.26 22.43
CA ALA A 663 36.13 1.63 23.37
C ALA A 663 37.46 1.85 22.64
N PHE A 664 37.85 0.93 21.75
CA PHE A 664 39.03 1.08 20.89
C PHE A 664 38.96 2.36 20.03
N LEU A 665 37.85 2.59 19.34
CA LEU A 665 37.68 3.76 18.47
C LEU A 665 37.74 5.07 19.26
N CYS A 666 37.20 5.11 20.49
CA CYS A 666 37.29 6.27 21.37
C CYS A 666 38.71 6.49 21.92
N LEU A 667 39.39 5.44 22.36
CA LEU A 667 40.77 5.49 22.87
C LEU A 667 41.78 5.91 21.80
N SER A 668 41.49 5.65 20.52
CA SER A 668 42.32 6.12 19.40
C SER A 668 42.44 7.65 19.31
N GLY A 669 41.56 8.39 19.99
CA GLY A 669 41.53 9.87 19.99
C GLY A 669 41.13 10.50 18.64
N ARG A 670 40.77 9.69 17.65
CA ARG A 670 40.54 10.14 16.27
C ARG A 670 39.08 10.47 15.93
N PHE A 671 38.10 9.85 16.59
CA PHE A 671 36.71 9.75 16.11
C PHE A 671 35.64 10.35 17.04
#